data_AF-A0A1I4Z7M9-F1
#
_entry.id   AF-A0A1I4Z7M9-F1
#
_cell.length_a   1.000
_cell.length_b   1.000
_cell.length_c   1.000
_cell.angle_alpha   90.00
_cell.angle_beta   90.00
_cell.angle_gamma   90.00
#
_symmetry.space_group_name_H-M   'P 1'
#
loop_
_entity.id
_entity.type
_entity.pdbx_description
1 polymer ?
#
loop_
_entity_poly.entity_id
_entity_poly.type
_entity_poly.pdbx_seq_one_letter_code
_entity_poly.pdbx_strand_id
1 'polypeptide(L)'
;MIEILLILPIIKVIICSINSTYKFIIGIKSLHFFVSNFFLTASASINRKNGLLTNLNYYLFMIKNFTPNLLSTSYYYNLFSKKIVFLFFAIFVSPFLFSQVCGTPGADGPILISSSINTYFPIATNISLAAGQNSVNLGAVPPTDSYGNSFGTLQINSGDLLLIIQMQDASINATDNNRYGSGELNSGPDLLGGTGFTSIGNTGLYEYVVASNNVPLTGGNLTFVGTGAGNGLLNSYVNAAATTTSGKKTFQIVRVPQYSNLTLTANVTTPPFNGVCGGVIAFNVSGTFNFNGFTIDGNARGFRGGYSPQAGSGSNNGSAYVGLSSNTVISGKGEGIAGTPRFMWDGFNQVDNIIEGMPNGSAGRGAPANAGGGGNDHNAGGGGGGNGGNGGLGGRGWQGNGGDINPLTGGGRPGFKSFLTATPDMNRLIMGGGGGAGDANNATSGVKGGVGGAIVIINAGTIQGNGSIFANGGNGAPGTYANAPDGAGGGGAGGSVFLNISNSSTATIIIQARGGNGGNTENDNNNSHGPGGGGGGGIVRHNLVGAVTISANVSKGVSGRTNAGAGITHGAIDGEDGYLSYYVAATDLPPNLNLNNLCLPNLETKVTSLFSTVCNQVNGTFSYAVEIKNTGSGNAGNVQLDFKFPVGIEYDTATSIYSLGAAGPAGALINTGTANNPIVGGYNIPKDGYVTITITGRIVGAISNGTYSVDAQALYLDPTRTASGPTRRITPLVNAFNSANTSYQTGGSGNVLGFNFSGAATNVDDVSFILAPTLVLSNGNQSQTVCTGTAISSTVYTWGGSATDVTVASLPTGLTATKNAAAKTVTITGIPSATGTYSVNTIGQTAPCTAISLGGTITVNPLPSIYSVTGGGAYCSGGGGVAVGLANSQSGINYQLQIGGVNDGAAVAGTGSAISFGNKTAVGIYTVVATNATTGCNTSMTGSGVVSINSLPAAPTAPMNVTVCETGSSQTLTATATVPSGSSIVWYDAAIGGNVVNPPTLVSTTAATRTLYGQTSNGTCSSSNRTAVTLTILAAPGTQFATTSDITVACGALTTSTLSYSNNSTTCPISGSVTSTLSAIPSTCGGPVTESWTFTDQLGRTISKTRTITVSPAALPTMTAPADITVACGALPAPSTLSFSNGLTGGCEISGTSNASTFSTTPNSCGGTVTETWTATDTCGRALASVSRTITVSPAALSTMTAPADITVACGALPAPSTISYSNGLTGGCEISGTSNASTFSTTPNSCGGTVTETWTATDTCGRALASV
;
A
#
# COMPACT_ATOMS: atom_id res chain seq x y z
N MET A 1 54.68 -41.15 9.18
CA MET A 1 54.56 -40.32 10.39
C MET A 1 53.16 -39.71 10.34
N ILE A 2 52.21 -40.00 11.24
CA ILE A 2 52.26 -39.90 12.72
C ILE A 2 52.28 -38.40 13.09
N GLU A 3 51.27 -37.81 13.76
CA GLU A 3 49.96 -38.32 14.27
C GLU A 3 49.05 -37.15 14.74
N ILE A 4 47.81 -37.44 15.21
CA ILE A 4 47.06 -36.70 16.28
C ILE A 4 46.58 -35.25 15.96
N LEU A 5 45.36 -34.76 16.28
CA LEU A 5 44.13 -35.24 16.97
C LEU A 5 42.91 -34.52 16.32
N LEU A 6 41.85 -35.20 15.82
CA LEU A 6 40.58 -35.55 16.53
C LEU A 6 39.82 -34.34 17.10
N ILE A 7 38.66 -33.91 16.57
CA ILE A 7 37.25 -34.36 16.84
C ILE A 7 36.30 -33.40 16.04
N LEU A 8 35.09 -33.67 15.52
CA LEU A 8 34.29 -34.87 15.16
C LEU A 8 33.12 -34.43 14.21
N PRO A 9 32.56 -35.33 13.37
CA PRO A 9 31.11 -35.31 13.10
C PRO A 9 30.45 -36.70 13.15
N ILE A 10 29.11 -36.76 13.26
CA ILE A 10 28.31 -37.99 13.34
C ILE A 10 27.17 -37.97 12.32
N ILE A 11 27.03 -39.05 11.54
CA ILE A 11 25.77 -39.77 11.22
C ILE A 11 26.11 -41.02 10.37
N LYS A 12 25.31 -42.08 10.49
CA LYS A 12 25.47 -43.41 9.86
C LYS A 12 24.08 -44.07 9.77
N VAL A 13 23.95 -45.23 9.09
CA VAL A 13 22.75 -46.11 9.02
C VAL A 13 21.66 -45.61 8.03
N ILE A 14 21.10 -46.39 7.10
CA ILE A 14 21.43 -47.75 6.56
C ILE A 14 21.00 -47.86 5.08
N ILE A 15 21.53 -48.86 4.34
CA ILE A 15 21.08 -49.22 2.98
C ILE A 15 20.12 -50.43 3.06
N CYS A 16 19.07 -50.45 2.24
CA CYS A 16 18.37 -51.70 1.91
C CYS A 16 18.23 -51.89 0.38
N SER A 17 18.23 -53.16 -0.03
CA SER A 17 18.38 -53.68 -1.39
C SER A 17 17.38 -53.17 -2.44
N ILE A 18 17.84 -53.00 -3.68
CA ILE A 18 17.47 -53.86 -4.83
C ILE A 18 18.54 -53.72 -5.92
N ASN A 19 19.01 -54.84 -6.50
CA ASN A 19 19.93 -54.86 -7.64
C ASN A 19 19.86 -56.18 -8.42
N SER A 20 19.20 -56.19 -9.59
CA SER A 20 19.45 -57.18 -10.66
C SER A 20 18.62 -56.91 -11.93
N THR A 21 19.30 -56.80 -13.09
CA THR A 21 18.80 -57.08 -14.48
C THR A 21 17.60 -56.26 -15.00
N TYR A 22 17.52 -55.86 -16.28
CA TYR A 22 17.85 -56.63 -17.51
C TYR A 22 18.66 -55.85 -18.57
N LYS A 23 19.09 -56.58 -19.61
CA LYS A 23 19.97 -56.12 -20.69
C LYS A 23 19.22 -55.31 -21.76
N PHE A 24 19.85 -54.25 -22.27
CA PHE A 24 19.57 -53.69 -23.59
C PHE A 24 20.27 -54.53 -24.67
N ILE A 25 19.56 -54.95 -25.73
CA ILE A 25 20.12 -55.31 -27.05
C ILE A 25 19.02 -55.30 -28.13
N ILE A 26 19.26 -54.48 -29.18
CA ILE A 26 18.86 -54.59 -30.60
C ILE A 26 17.53 -55.27 -30.97
N GLY A 27 16.63 -54.54 -31.66
CA GLY A 27 15.49 -55.14 -32.38
C GLY A 27 14.66 -54.19 -33.27
N ILE A 28 15.03 -54.09 -34.56
CA ILE A 28 14.17 -53.87 -35.78
C ILE A 28 13.01 -52.83 -35.66
N LYS A 29 13.08 -51.62 -36.28
CA LYS A 29 12.87 -51.24 -37.71
C LYS A 29 11.41 -51.35 -38.23
N SER A 30 11.01 -50.37 -39.06
CA SER A 30 9.79 -50.30 -39.92
C SER A 30 8.47 -49.77 -39.30
N LEU A 31 7.52 -49.15 -40.03
CA LEU A 31 7.56 -48.34 -41.28
C LEU A 31 6.19 -47.66 -41.56
N HIS A 32 6.19 -46.40 -42.06
CA HIS A 32 5.14 -45.71 -42.86
C HIS A 32 3.75 -45.25 -42.31
N PHE A 33 3.33 -44.07 -42.84
CA PHE A 33 1.98 -43.53 -43.11
C PHE A 33 0.83 -43.74 -42.08
N PHE A 34 0.13 -42.67 -41.66
CA PHE A 34 -0.82 -41.98 -42.53
C PHE A 34 -1.01 -40.47 -42.24
N VAL A 35 -1.45 -39.72 -43.26
CA VAL A 35 -1.97 -38.34 -43.18
C VAL A 35 -3.29 -38.30 -43.95
N SER A 36 -4.34 -37.63 -43.44
CA SER A 36 -5.28 -36.81 -44.25
C SER A 36 -6.54 -36.31 -43.51
N ASN A 37 -6.92 -35.07 -43.84
CA ASN A 37 -8.28 -34.56 -44.11
C ASN A 37 -9.35 -34.39 -42.99
N PHE A 38 -10.31 -33.46 -43.11
CA PHE A 38 -10.36 -32.09 -43.70
C PHE A 38 -11.75 -31.43 -43.37
N PHE A 39 -11.96 -30.18 -43.82
CA PHE A 39 -13.23 -29.46 -44.07
C PHE A 39 -14.04 -28.82 -42.91
N LEU A 40 -13.83 -27.49 -42.80
CA LEU A 40 -14.82 -26.40 -42.86
C LEU A 40 -16.20 -26.49 -42.18
N THR A 41 -16.56 -25.37 -41.55
CA THR A 41 -17.65 -24.50 -42.05
C THR A 41 -17.19 -23.04 -42.06
N ALA A 42 -17.90 -22.14 -42.76
CA ALA A 42 -17.53 -20.74 -42.94
C ALA A 42 -18.76 -19.83 -43.05
N SER A 43 -18.58 -18.53 -42.78
CA SER A 43 -19.41 -17.45 -43.34
C SER A 43 -18.60 -16.15 -43.43
N ALA A 44 -19.08 -15.17 -44.19
CA ALA A 44 -18.24 -14.09 -44.73
C ALA A 44 -18.82 -12.68 -44.52
N SER A 45 -17.95 -11.67 -44.68
CA SER A 45 -18.34 -10.39 -45.28
C SER A 45 -17.15 -9.77 -46.01
N ILE A 46 -17.38 -9.27 -47.24
CA ILE A 46 -16.39 -8.59 -48.09
C ILE A 46 -17.09 -7.47 -48.86
N ASN A 47 -16.58 -6.24 -48.76
CA ASN A 47 -16.51 -5.24 -49.84
C ASN A 47 -15.50 -4.16 -49.42
N ARG A 48 -14.50 -3.69 -50.17
CA ARG A 48 -14.15 -3.54 -51.61
C ARG A 48 -14.25 -2.09 -52.13
N LYS A 49 -13.11 -1.65 -52.69
CA LYS A 49 -12.87 -0.63 -53.74
C LYS A 49 -12.55 0.84 -53.37
N ASN A 50 -11.28 1.16 -53.63
CA ASN A 50 -10.76 2.25 -54.47
C ASN A 50 -10.95 3.73 -54.04
N GLY A 51 -9.84 4.35 -53.68
CA GLY A 51 -9.57 5.79 -53.78
C GLY A 51 -8.05 6.03 -53.75
N LEU A 52 -7.50 6.74 -54.75
CA LEU A 52 -6.07 7.12 -54.83
C LEU A 52 -5.90 8.53 -54.18
N LEU A 53 -4.72 9.13 -53.93
CA LEU A 53 -3.33 8.90 -54.35
C LEU A 53 -2.38 9.71 -53.43
N THR A 54 -1.17 9.22 -53.10
CA THR A 54 0.17 9.91 -53.18
C THR A 54 1.22 9.35 -52.21
N ASN A 55 2.37 8.92 -52.76
CA ASN A 55 3.72 8.78 -52.16
C ASN A 55 3.90 7.84 -50.93
N LEU A 56 4.97 7.03 -50.81
CA LEU A 56 6.30 7.08 -51.44
C LEU A 56 6.84 5.68 -51.87
N ASN A 57 7.81 5.69 -52.79
CA ASN A 57 8.57 4.57 -53.41
C ASN A 57 9.74 4.06 -52.52
N TYR A 58 10.46 2.92 -52.71
CA TYR A 58 10.25 1.56 -53.29
C TYR A 58 11.47 0.65 -52.94
N TYR A 59 11.35 -0.69 -53.13
CA TYR A 59 12.42 -1.70 -53.41
C TYR A 59 13.59 -2.01 -52.44
N LEU A 60 13.36 -3.01 -51.59
CA LEU A 60 13.95 -4.38 -51.59
C LEU A 60 15.36 -4.67 -52.22
N PHE A 61 16.17 -5.45 -51.46
CA PHE A 61 17.25 -6.39 -51.88
C PHE A 61 18.42 -5.91 -52.78
N MET A 62 19.61 -5.71 -52.18
CA MET A 62 20.73 -6.68 -52.26
C MET A 62 21.95 -6.21 -51.44
N ILE A 63 22.66 -7.15 -50.79
CA ILE A 63 24.00 -6.91 -50.23
C ILE A 63 25.02 -7.55 -51.17
N LYS A 64 25.93 -6.76 -51.78
CA LYS A 64 27.31 -7.18 -52.08
C LYS A 64 28.26 -6.11 -52.66
N ASN A 65 29.49 -6.13 -52.11
CA ASN A 65 30.80 -5.98 -52.78
C ASN A 65 31.49 -4.61 -52.99
N PHE A 66 32.83 -4.74 -52.97
CA PHE A 66 33.91 -3.88 -53.46
C PHE A 66 34.25 -2.62 -52.63
N THR A 67 35.52 -2.34 -52.28
CA THR A 67 36.81 -3.03 -52.58
C THR A 67 37.82 -2.88 -51.42
N PRO A 68 38.65 -3.90 -51.13
CA PRO A 68 39.95 -3.73 -50.52
C PRO A 68 41.06 -3.74 -51.59
N ASN A 69 42.05 -2.85 -51.52
CA ASN A 69 43.20 -2.90 -52.44
C ASN A 69 44.53 -2.46 -51.78
N LEU A 70 45.38 -3.47 -51.54
CA LEU A 70 46.83 -3.51 -51.80
C LEU A 70 47.79 -2.43 -51.28
N LEU A 71 48.85 -2.95 -50.61
CA LEU A 71 50.21 -2.39 -50.43
C LEU A 71 50.35 -1.24 -49.39
N SER A 72 51.41 -1.19 -48.56
CA SER A 72 52.63 -2.02 -48.46
C SER A 72 53.25 -2.04 -47.05
N THR A 73 54.01 -3.10 -46.71
CA THR A 73 55.20 -3.14 -45.80
C THR A 73 55.07 -2.58 -44.36
N SER A 74 55.52 -3.25 -43.27
CA SER A 74 56.74 -4.09 -43.18
C SER A 74 56.84 -4.95 -41.89
N TYR A 75 57.55 -6.07 -41.98
CA TYR A 75 58.22 -6.89 -40.93
C TYR A 75 57.52 -7.34 -39.62
N TYR A 76 57.15 -8.63 -39.60
CA TYR A 76 57.51 -9.59 -38.53
C TYR A 76 58.73 -10.42 -39.02
N TYR A 77 59.57 -11.04 -38.20
CA TYR A 77 59.36 -12.29 -37.42
C TYR A 77 60.59 -12.53 -36.51
N ASN A 78 60.49 -13.15 -35.32
CA ASN A 78 60.68 -14.60 -35.04
C ASN A 78 60.80 -14.80 -33.50
N LEU A 79 60.67 -15.99 -32.87
CA LEU A 79 60.39 -17.36 -33.33
C LEU A 79 59.61 -18.15 -32.24
N PHE A 80 58.84 -19.14 -32.69
CA PHE A 80 58.10 -20.21 -31.99
C PHE A 80 58.55 -20.64 -30.57
N SER A 81 57.59 -21.03 -29.70
CA SER A 81 57.30 -22.46 -29.45
C SER A 81 56.22 -22.73 -28.38
N LYS A 82 55.14 -23.45 -28.75
CA LYS A 82 54.70 -24.76 -28.18
C LYS A 82 53.31 -25.17 -28.69
N LYS A 83 53.08 -26.48 -28.82
CA LYS A 83 51.76 -27.08 -29.13
C LYS A 83 51.18 -27.78 -27.89
N ILE A 84 49.88 -27.57 -27.68
CA ILE A 84 48.86 -28.56 -27.32
C ILE A 84 49.21 -29.58 -26.22
N VAL A 85 48.55 -29.44 -25.07
CA VAL A 85 47.89 -30.57 -24.38
C VAL A 85 46.43 -30.17 -24.19
N PHE A 86 45.50 -31.02 -24.62
CA PHE A 86 44.06 -30.82 -24.39
C PHE A 86 43.68 -31.37 -23.02
N LEU A 87 43.05 -30.56 -22.18
CA LEU A 87 42.35 -31.03 -20.97
C LEU A 87 40.97 -30.38 -20.91
N PHE A 88 39.93 -31.20 -20.72
CA PHE A 88 38.56 -30.70 -20.62
C PHE A 88 38.36 -29.96 -19.29
N PHE A 89 38.35 -28.63 -19.34
CA PHE A 89 37.81 -27.79 -18.26
C PHE A 89 36.52 -27.13 -18.74
N ALA A 90 35.43 -27.91 -18.69
CA ALA A 90 34.08 -27.37 -18.84
C ALA A 90 33.72 -26.58 -17.57
N ILE A 91 34.19 -25.34 -17.48
CA ILE A 91 33.80 -24.42 -16.42
C ILE A 91 32.30 -24.20 -16.56
N PHE A 92 31.52 -24.74 -15.63
CA PHE A 92 30.14 -24.31 -15.41
C PHE A 92 30.18 -22.86 -14.91
N VAL A 93 30.20 -21.92 -15.85
CA VAL A 93 29.86 -20.53 -15.57
C VAL A 93 28.36 -20.49 -15.31
N SER A 94 28.00 -20.83 -14.07
CA SER A 94 26.73 -20.43 -13.51
C SER A 94 26.65 -18.90 -13.66
N PRO A 95 25.64 -18.34 -14.36
CA PRO A 95 25.41 -16.92 -14.27
C PRO A 95 25.07 -16.61 -12.82
N PHE A 96 25.87 -15.77 -12.16
CA PHE A 96 25.52 -15.25 -10.85
C PHE A 96 24.26 -14.39 -10.99
N LEU A 97 23.11 -15.01 -10.74
CA LEU A 97 21.82 -14.34 -10.67
C LEU A 97 21.85 -13.42 -9.44
N PHE A 98 22.18 -12.15 -9.66
CA PHE A 98 22.12 -11.11 -8.64
C PHE A 98 20.72 -11.10 -8.02
N SER A 99 20.64 -11.33 -6.71
CA SER A 99 19.36 -11.27 -6.01
C SER A 99 18.89 -9.83 -5.98
N GLN A 100 17.81 -9.54 -6.70
CA GLN A 100 17.09 -8.27 -6.57
C GLN A 100 16.49 -8.16 -5.17
N VAL A 101 16.62 -6.98 -4.56
CA VAL A 101 15.95 -6.61 -3.31
C VAL A 101 14.82 -5.62 -3.60
N CYS A 102 13.66 -5.91 -3.04
CA CYS A 102 12.43 -5.13 -3.16
C CYS A 102 11.76 -5.10 -1.79
N GLY A 103 11.29 -3.94 -1.36
CA GLY A 103 10.43 -3.84 -0.17
C GLY A 103 9.01 -4.31 -0.48
N THR A 104 8.04 -3.73 0.21
CA THR A 104 6.61 -3.99 -0.01
C THR A 104 6.03 -2.96 -0.99
N PRO A 105 5.74 -3.31 -2.25
CA PRO A 105 5.29 -2.36 -3.26
C PRO A 105 3.94 -1.75 -2.90
N GLY A 106 3.84 -0.43 -2.93
CA GLY A 106 2.62 0.27 -2.51
C GLY A 106 2.28 0.15 -1.01
N ALA A 107 3.25 -0.12 -0.13
CA ALA A 107 3.06 -0.16 1.33
C ALA A 107 2.48 1.15 1.89
N ASP A 108 3.11 2.29 1.57
CA ASP A 108 2.66 3.63 1.97
C ASP A 108 1.36 4.07 1.25
N GLY A 109 0.89 3.27 0.29
CA GLY A 109 -0.44 3.36 -0.31
C GLY A 109 -0.65 4.56 -1.24
N PRO A 110 -1.92 4.89 -1.54
CA PRO A 110 -2.26 6.00 -2.41
C PRO A 110 -2.33 7.30 -1.62
N ILE A 111 -1.57 8.32 -2.03
CA ILE A 111 -1.36 9.52 -1.20
C ILE A 111 -1.43 10.83 -2.00
N LEU A 112 -1.86 11.88 -1.30
CA LEU A 112 -1.69 13.28 -1.70
C LEU A 112 -0.57 13.90 -0.86
N ILE A 113 0.45 14.50 -1.48
CA ILE A 113 1.64 14.99 -0.76
C ILE A 113 1.78 16.52 -0.90
N SER A 114 2.01 17.15 0.25
CA SER A 114 2.17 18.61 0.41
C SER A 114 3.46 19.02 1.16
N SER A 115 4.38 18.09 1.41
CA SER A 115 5.56 18.32 2.27
C SER A 115 6.73 17.37 1.94
N SER A 116 7.82 17.42 2.72
CA SER A 116 8.99 16.52 2.62
C SER A 116 8.57 15.04 2.71
N ILE A 117 9.11 14.22 1.80
CA ILE A 117 8.73 12.80 1.61
C ILE A 117 9.58 11.85 2.47
N ASN A 118 10.85 12.19 2.68
CA ASN A 118 11.83 11.28 3.23
C ASN A 118 12.03 11.43 4.74
N THR A 119 12.55 10.39 5.37
CA THR A 119 13.10 10.46 6.74
C THR A 119 14.56 10.01 6.73
N TYR A 120 15.46 10.82 7.29
CA TYR A 120 16.90 10.63 7.22
C TYR A 120 17.47 10.16 8.56
N PHE A 121 18.10 9.00 8.56
CA PHE A 121 18.72 8.39 9.73
C PHE A 121 20.25 8.56 9.64
N PRO A 122 20.85 9.42 10.48
CA PRO A 122 22.29 9.63 10.51
C PRO A 122 23.02 8.47 11.20
N ILE A 123 24.31 8.31 10.90
CA ILE A 123 25.17 7.32 11.56
C ILE A 123 25.91 8.00 12.72
N ALA A 124 25.60 7.57 13.96
CA ALA A 124 26.02 8.27 15.18
C ALA A 124 27.49 8.02 15.61
N THR A 125 28.15 7.01 15.04
CA THR A 125 29.49 6.56 15.48
C THR A 125 30.44 6.37 14.30
N ASN A 126 31.75 6.40 14.58
CA ASN A 126 32.75 5.98 13.60
C ASN A 126 32.59 4.47 13.32
N ILE A 127 32.36 4.10 12.05
CA ILE A 127 32.18 2.70 11.62
C ILE A 127 32.61 2.53 10.15
N SER A 128 33.30 1.43 9.86
CA SER A 128 33.49 0.91 8.51
C SER A 128 32.57 -0.30 8.33
N LEU A 129 31.44 -0.09 7.68
CA LEU A 129 30.41 -1.09 7.43
C LEU A 129 30.76 -1.84 6.13
N ALA A 130 31.17 -3.10 6.26
CA ALA A 130 31.71 -3.89 5.15
C ALA A 130 30.62 -4.55 4.29
N ALA A 131 30.96 -4.82 3.03
CA ALA A 131 30.13 -5.64 2.15
C ALA A 131 29.83 -7.01 2.79
N GLY A 132 28.58 -7.46 2.67
CA GLY A 132 28.06 -8.66 3.32
C GLY A 132 27.59 -8.46 4.77
N GLN A 133 27.79 -7.30 5.40
CA GLN A 133 27.14 -7.00 6.69
C GLN A 133 25.67 -6.63 6.49
N ASN A 134 24.84 -6.90 7.50
CA ASN A 134 23.37 -6.82 7.42
C ASN A 134 22.72 -6.07 8.62
N SER A 135 23.52 -5.31 9.37
CA SER A 135 23.06 -4.51 10.50
C SER A 135 23.94 -3.30 10.79
N VAL A 136 23.36 -2.22 11.32
CA VAL A 136 24.04 -0.98 11.70
C VAL A 136 23.24 -0.21 12.75
N ASN A 137 23.91 0.46 13.70
CA ASN A 137 23.23 1.28 14.70
C ASN A 137 23.06 2.73 14.21
N LEU A 138 21.81 3.18 14.16
CA LEU A 138 21.40 4.50 13.68
C LEU A 138 21.30 5.50 14.84
N GLY A 139 21.66 6.76 14.55
CA GLY A 139 21.34 7.90 15.41
C GLY A 139 19.88 8.32 15.29
N ALA A 140 19.48 9.26 16.15
CA ALA A 140 18.17 9.89 16.05
C ALA A 140 18.05 10.72 14.75
N VAL A 141 16.86 10.70 14.16
CA VAL A 141 16.46 11.62 13.09
C VAL A 141 16.50 13.05 13.67
N PRO A 142 17.14 14.02 12.98
CA PRO A 142 17.15 15.40 13.45
C PRO A 142 15.73 15.98 13.55
N PRO A 143 15.48 16.94 14.46
CA PRO A 143 14.23 17.69 14.45
C PRO A 143 14.10 18.53 13.17
N THR A 144 12.88 19.00 12.88
CA THR A 144 12.66 20.08 11.90
C THR A 144 13.51 21.30 12.29
N ASP A 145 14.20 21.90 11.31
CA ASP A 145 15.05 23.06 11.56
C ASP A 145 14.26 24.37 11.74
N SER A 146 14.97 25.47 12.05
CA SER A 146 14.40 26.80 12.24
C SER A 146 13.83 27.45 10.97
N TYR A 147 13.91 26.78 9.82
CA TYR A 147 13.33 27.21 8.53
C TYR A 147 12.16 26.33 8.10
N GLY A 148 11.75 25.37 8.95
CA GLY A 148 10.67 24.44 8.67
C GLY A 148 11.08 23.25 7.79
N ASN A 149 12.37 23.06 7.49
CA ASN A 149 12.80 21.90 6.73
C ASN A 149 12.75 20.66 7.63
N SER A 150 11.84 19.73 7.33
CA SER A 150 11.68 18.48 8.09
C SER A 150 12.64 17.40 7.59
N PHE A 151 13.43 16.85 8.52
CA PHE A 151 14.22 15.62 8.32
C PHE A 151 13.37 14.34 8.42
N GLY A 152 12.04 14.48 8.48
CA GLY A 152 11.06 13.41 8.38
C GLY A 152 10.45 12.99 9.71
N THR A 153 9.31 12.30 9.62
CA THR A 153 8.46 11.92 10.76
C THR A 153 8.06 10.44 10.75
N LEU A 154 8.60 9.64 9.83
CA LEU A 154 8.25 8.23 9.66
C LEU A 154 9.39 7.33 10.16
N GLN A 155 9.11 6.55 11.20
CA GLN A 155 10.02 5.50 11.66
C GLN A 155 10.26 4.44 10.57
N ILE A 156 11.34 3.68 10.69
CA ILE A 156 11.55 2.47 9.89
C ILE A 156 10.69 1.34 10.49
N ASN A 157 10.05 0.58 9.62
CA ASN A 157 9.28 -0.63 9.94
C ASN A 157 9.83 -1.82 9.14
N SER A 158 9.70 -3.03 9.67
CA SER A 158 10.07 -4.26 8.94
C SER A 158 9.30 -4.36 7.61
N GLY A 159 10.02 -4.56 6.51
CA GLY A 159 9.50 -4.53 5.14
C GLY A 159 9.63 -3.19 4.40
N ASP A 160 10.07 -2.12 5.07
CA ASP A 160 10.36 -0.82 4.44
C ASP A 160 11.59 -0.89 3.51
N LEU A 161 11.52 -0.16 2.40
CA LEU A 161 12.65 0.05 1.49
C LEU A 161 13.52 1.21 2.00
N LEU A 162 14.83 0.98 2.06
CA LEU A 162 15.83 1.93 2.53
C LEU A 162 16.90 2.16 1.46
N LEU A 163 17.28 3.42 1.26
CA LEU A 163 18.45 3.81 0.48
C LEU A 163 19.63 3.99 1.43
N ILE A 164 20.73 3.28 1.19
CA ILE A 164 22.02 3.54 1.84
C ILE A 164 22.92 4.21 0.81
N ILE A 165 23.49 5.37 1.17
CA ILE A 165 24.30 6.17 0.25
C ILE A 165 25.49 6.84 0.96
N GLN A 166 26.68 6.65 0.39
CA GLN A 166 27.91 7.31 0.85
C GLN A 166 27.93 8.76 0.33
N MET A 167 27.88 9.74 1.22
CA MET A 167 27.93 11.16 0.83
C MET A 167 29.38 11.62 0.63
N GLN A 168 30.29 11.25 1.54
CA GLN A 168 31.67 11.74 1.57
C GLN A 168 32.63 10.58 1.87
N ASP A 169 33.60 10.32 0.98
CA ASP A 169 34.70 9.35 1.19
C ASP A 169 35.94 9.65 0.33
N ALA A 170 35.95 10.77 -0.42
CA ALA A 170 37.02 11.07 -1.37
C ALA A 170 38.34 11.41 -0.66
N SER A 171 39.44 10.87 -1.17
CA SER A 171 40.80 11.15 -0.70
C SER A 171 41.46 12.16 -1.61
N ILE A 172 42.20 13.11 -1.01
CA ILE A 172 42.90 14.18 -1.73
C ILE A 172 44.39 14.19 -1.35
N ASN A 173 45.23 14.75 -2.22
CA ASN A 173 46.53 15.26 -1.80
C ASN A 173 46.31 16.56 -1.01
N ALA A 174 46.80 16.60 0.23
CA ALA A 174 46.63 17.72 1.15
C ALA A 174 47.87 18.63 1.27
N THR A 175 48.83 18.50 0.35
CA THR A 175 50.06 19.32 0.35
C THR A 175 49.73 20.75 -0.06
N ASP A 176 50.31 21.74 0.63
CA ASP A 176 50.10 23.16 0.36
C ASP A 176 50.87 23.65 -0.89
N ASN A 177 50.43 23.22 -2.06
CA ASN A 177 50.91 23.66 -3.38
C ASN A 177 49.90 23.27 -4.49
N ASN A 178 50.27 23.51 -5.75
CA ASN A 178 49.42 23.20 -6.91
C ASN A 178 49.21 21.69 -7.18
N ARG A 179 49.64 20.79 -6.30
CA ARG A 179 49.22 19.37 -6.30
C ARG A 179 48.04 19.10 -5.35
N TYR A 180 47.56 20.10 -4.61
CA TYR A 180 46.39 19.95 -3.74
C TYR A 180 45.20 19.37 -4.51
N GLY A 181 44.40 18.52 -3.87
CA GLY A 181 43.31 17.81 -4.54
C GLY A 181 43.78 16.55 -5.25
N SER A 182 44.08 16.64 -6.55
CA SER A 182 44.42 15.50 -7.42
C SER A 182 45.76 14.83 -7.15
N GLY A 183 46.75 15.55 -6.63
CA GLY A 183 48.16 15.14 -6.66
C GLY A 183 48.91 15.59 -7.93
N GLU A 184 48.18 15.85 -9.02
CA GLU A 184 48.73 16.32 -10.30
C GLU A 184 48.96 17.84 -10.35
N LEU A 185 49.99 18.27 -11.09
CA LEU A 185 50.40 19.68 -11.25
C LEU A 185 49.46 20.50 -12.16
N ASN A 186 48.62 19.82 -12.95
CA ASN A 186 47.88 20.37 -14.08
C ASN A 186 46.41 19.91 -14.14
N SER A 187 45.80 19.63 -12.99
CA SER A 187 44.35 19.38 -12.89
C SER A 187 43.51 20.65 -13.03
N GLY A 188 42.23 20.46 -13.37
CA GLY A 188 41.25 21.54 -13.59
C GLY A 188 41.14 22.00 -15.05
N PRO A 189 40.09 22.76 -15.39
CA PRO A 189 39.81 23.20 -16.76
C PRO A 189 40.87 24.16 -17.35
N ASP A 190 41.66 24.81 -16.49
CA ASP A 190 42.75 25.72 -16.87
C ASP A 190 44.15 25.07 -16.84
N LEU A 191 44.24 23.79 -16.48
CA LEU A 191 45.48 23.01 -16.36
C LEU A 191 46.50 23.56 -15.34
N LEU A 192 46.06 24.28 -14.29
CA LEU A 192 46.95 24.89 -13.28
C LEU A 192 47.05 24.13 -11.94
N GLY A 193 46.38 22.98 -11.80
CA GLY A 193 46.48 22.13 -10.61
C GLY A 193 45.62 22.59 -9.43
N GLY A 194 45.90 22.09 -8.23
CA GLY A 194 45.27 22.55 -6.99
C GLY A 194 43.77 22.25 -6.89
N THR A 195 43.27 21.26 -7.63
CA THR A 195 41.88 20.79 -7.63
C THR A 195 41.81 19.27 -7.84
N GLY A 196 40.68 18.63 -7.51
CA GLY A 196 40.43 17.21 -7.75
C GLY A 196 40.68 16.32 -6.55
N PHE A 197 40.87 15.02 -6.81
CA PHE A 197 41.03 13.98 -5.80
C PHE A 197 41.99 12.88 -6.27
N THR A 198 42.68 12.24 -5.33
CA THR A 198 43.55 11.07 -5.61
C THR A 198 42.73 9.78 -5.67
N SER A 199 41.58 9.72 -4.98
CA SER A 199 40.59 8.65 -5.12
C SER A 199 39.21 9.16 -4.76
N ILE A 200 38.19 8.74 -5.51
CA ILE A 200 36.78 9.02 -5.20
C ILE A 200 36.28 8.21 -3.98
N GLY A 201 36.96 7.12 -3.63
CA GLY A 201 36.51 6.19 -2.58
C GLY A 201 35.13 5.59 -2.89
N ASN A 202 34.36 5.35 -1.83
CA ASN A 202 32.98 4.89 -1.92
C ASN A 202 31.97 6.02 -2.24
N THR A 203 32.42 7.28 -2.37
CA THR A 203 31.56 8.46 -2.59
C THR A 203 30.50 8.22 -3.67
N GLY A 204 29.25 8.53 -3.34
CA GLY A 204 28.10 8.44 -4.22
C GLY A 204 27.60 7.02 -4.45
N LEU A 205 28.33 5.97 -4.03
CA LEU A 205 27.83 4.60 -4.10
C LEU A 205 26.54 4.49 -3.29
N TYR A 206 25.54 3.86 -3.89
CA TYR A 206 24.24 3.66 -3.28
C TYR A 206 23.68 2.27 -3.62
N GLU A 207 22.87 1.75 -2.70
CA GLU A 207 22.07 0.55 -2.92
C GLU A 207 20.76 0.61 -2.14
N TYR A 208 19.81 -0.23 -2.52
CA TYR A 208 18.60 -0.45 -1.74
C TYR A 208 18.75 -1.69 -0.85
N VAL A 209 18.31 -1.55 0.39
CA VAL A 209 18.12 -2.66 1.33
C VAL A 209 16.68 -2.63 1.88
N VAL A 210 16.23 -3.74 2.45
CA VAL A 210 14.91 -3.83 3.09
C VAL A 210 15.07 -4.05 4.58
N ALA A 211 14.40 -3.23 5.38
CA ALA A 211 14.41 -3.34 6.83
C ALA A 211 13.85 -4.69 7.29
N SER A 212 14.55 -5.38 8.18
CA SER A 212 14.09 -6.64 8.80
C SER A 212 13.46 -6.41 10.17
N ASN A 213 13.67 -5.24 10.79
CA ASN A 213 13.07 -4.82 12.05
C ASN A 213 12.56 -3.37 11.99
N ASN A 214 11.87 -2.95 13.04
CA ASN A 214 11.46 -1.55 13.22
C ASN A 214 12.57 -0.76 13.93
N VAL A 215 12.79 0.49 13.53
CA VAL A 215 13.68 1.44 14.22
C VAL A 215 12.98 2.79 14.40
N PRO A 216 12.77 3.28 15.64
CA PRO A 216 12.07 4.53 15.92
C PRO A 216 12.88 5.77 15.49
N LEU A 217 12.22 6.93 15.44
CA LEU A 217 12.86 8.22 15.14
C LEU A 217 14.02 8.58 16.09
N THR A 218 14.07 8.00 17.29
CA THR A 218 15.17 8.16 18.25
C THR A 218 16.45 7.38 17.88
N GLY A 219 16.44 6.62 16.78
CA GLY A 219 17.54 5.74 16.39
C GLY A 219 17.50 4.38 17.08
N GLY A 220 18.56 3.58 16.85
CA GLY A 220 18.68 2.20 17.33
C GLY A 220 19.28 1.26 16.28
N ASN A 221 19.40 -0.03 16.63
CA ASN A 221 19.98 -1.03 15.74
C ASN A 221 19.01 -1.43 14.62
N LEU A 222 19.37 -1.10 13.38
CA LEU A 222 18.73 -1.60 12.17
C LEU A 222 19.33 -2.96 11.80
N THR A 223 18.48 -3.93 11.47
CA THR A 223 18.84 -5.13 10.70
C THR A 223 18.12 -5.08 9.35
N PHE A 224 18.76 -5.57 8.29
CA PHE A 224 18.25 -5.44 6.93
C PHE A 224 18.67 -6.58 6.01
N VAL A 225 18.01 -6.70 4.86
CA VAL A 225 18.35 -7.60 3.75
C VAL A 225 18.82 -6.77 2.55
N GLY A 226 20.04 -7.04 2.09
CA GLY A 226 20.66 -6.44 0.90
C GLY A 226 20.97 -7.47 -0.19
N THR A 227 21.63 -7.01 -1.24
CA THR A 227 21.89 -7.80 -2.47
C THR A 227 23.25 -8.51 -2.51
N GLY A 228 24.08 -8.32 -1.47
CA GLY A 228 25.42 -8.88 -1.38
C GLY A 228 25.49 -10.24 -0.67
N ALA A 229 26.71 -10.65 -0.31
CA ALA A 229 26.97 -11.92 0.34
C ALA A 229 26.18 -12.07 1.65
N GLY A 230 25.64 -13.26 1.92
CA GLY A 230 24.88 -13.53 3.14
C GLY A 230 23.60 -12.70 3.30
N ASN A 231 23.04 -12.18 2.20
CA ASN A 231 21.93 -11.20 2.19
C ASN A 231 22.27 -9.87 2.89
N GLY A 232 23.55 -9.51 2.98
CA GLY A 232 24.02 -8.20 3.45
C GLY A 232 24.23 -7.20 2.30
N LEU A 233 25.00 -6.15 2.58
CA LEU A 233 25.35 -5.10 1.61
C LEU A 233 26.16 -5.61 0.42
N LEU A 234 25.93 -5.03 -0.75
CA LEU A 234 26.77 -5.18 -1.93
C LEU A 234 28.04 -4.33 -1.84
N ASN A 235 27.93 -3.09 -1.37
CA ASN A 235 29.02 -2.14 -1.23
C ASN A 235 29.53 -2.06 0.22
N SER A 236 30.59 -1.27 0.45
CA SER A 236 31.06 -0.91 1.79
C SER A 236 30.88 0.58 2.02
N TYR A 237 30.56 0.97 3.27
CA TYR A 237 30.24 2.35 3.66
C TYR A 237 31.05 2.75 4.88
N VAL A 238 31.48 4.01 4.95
CA VAL A 238 32.37 4.50 6.02
C VAL A 238 31.84 5.80 6.61
N ASN A 239 31.56 5.80 7.92
CA ASN A 239 31.30 7.00 8.69
C ASN A 239 32.50 7.24 9.61
N ALA A 240 33.13 8.40 9.53
CA ALA A 240 34.29 8.74 10.34
C ALA A 240 34.42 10.25 10.54
N ALA A 241 34.73 10.65 11.78
CA ALA A 241 35.28 11.97 12.07
C ALA A 241 36.56 12.23 11.25
N ALA A 242 36.79 13.49 10.90
CA ALA A 242 37.97 13.90 10.15
C ALA A 242 39.26 13.76 10.97
N THR A 243 40.38 13.69 10.25
CA THR A 243 41.75 13.76 10.77
C THR A 243 42.55 14.77 9.95
N THR A 244 43.80 15.05 10.33
CA THR A 244 44.71 15.88 9.52
C THR A 244 44.94 15.33 8.11
N THR A 245 44.80 14.03 7.89
CA THR A 245 45.11 13.34 6.62
C THR A 245 43.87 12.82 5.86
N SER A 246 42.68 12.85 6.45
CA SER A 246 41.44 12.40 5.81
C SER A 246 40.26 13.26 6.29
N GLY A 247 39.47 13.80 5.35
CA GLY A 247 38.32 14.63 5.72
C GLY A 247 37.19 13.80 6.31
N LYS A 248 36.12 14.49 6.73
CA LYS A 248 34.94 13.81 7.28
C LYS A 248 34.37 12.80 6.28
N LYS A 249 34.17 11.56 6.73
CA LYS A 249 33.50 10.51 5.95
C LYS A 249 32.09 10.33 6.48
N THR A 250 31.11 10.33 5.60
CA THR A 250 29.69 10.35 5.97
C THR A 250 28.89 9.48 5.01
N PHE A 251 28.09 8.56 5.55
CA PHE A 251 26.97 7.94 4.85
C PHE A 251 25.68 8.14 5.65
N GLN A 252 24.54 8.11 4.97
CA GLN A 252 23.22 8.22 5.59
C GLN A 252 22.31 7.10 5.11
N ILE A 253 21.32 6.75 5.92
CA ILE A 253 20.22 5.87 5.50
C ILE A 253 18.96 6.73 5.34
N VAL A 254 18.29 6.61 4.21
CA VAL A 254 17.07 7.35 3.90
C VAL A 254 15.93 6.34 3.75
N ARG A 255 14.82 6.50 4.51
CA ARG A 255 13.60 5.73 4.24
C ARG A 255 13.06 6.17 2.87
N VAL A 256 12.83 5.21 1.98
CA VAL A 256 12.31 5.42 0.62
C VAL A 256 10.86 4.91 0.60
N PRO A 257 9.85 5.80 0.70
CA PRO A 257 8.46 5.37 0.68
C PRO A 257 8.10 4.67 -0.64
N GLN A 258 7.26 3.64 -0.54
CA GLN A 258 6.72 2.88 -1.65
C GLN A 258 5.22 3.14 -1.76
N TYR A 259 4.85 4.17 -2.53
CA TYR A 259 3.46 4.55 -2.75
C TYR A 259 2.82 3.69 -3.85
N SER A 260 1.50 3.50 -3.77
CA SER A 260 0.76 2.80 -4.82
C SER A 260 0.33 3.75 -5.94
N ASN A 261 -0.06 4.96 -5.58
CA ASN A 261 -0.16 6.13 -6.46
C ASN A 261 0.25 7.37 -5.65
N LEU A 262 0.87 8.35 -6.31
CA LEU A 262 1.26 9.61 -5.69
C LEU A 262 0.74 10.77 -6.53
N THR A 263 0.07 11.73 -5.89
CA THR A 263 -0.28 13.01 -6.52
C THR A 263 0.23 14.16 -5.67
N LEU A 264 0.91 15.13 -6.29
CA LEU A 264 1.37 16.32 -5.59
C LEU A 264 0.23 17.33 -5.37
N THR A 265 0.24 17.98 -4.21
CA THR A 265 -0.66 19.10 -3.85
C THR A 265 0.11 20.33 -3.35
N ALA A 266 1.43 20.23 -3.20
CA ALA A 266 2.37 21.33 -3.09
C ALA A 266 3.73 20.92 -3.71
N ASN A 267 4.68 21.87 -3.78
CA ASN A 267 6.07 21.54 -4.11
C ASN A 267 6.71 20.70 -2.99
N VAL A 268 7.55 19.74 -3.36
CA VAL A 268 8.28 18.88 -2.41
C VAL A 268 9.73 19.30 -2.38
N THR A 269 10.32 19.40 -1.19
CA THR A 269 11.75 19.72 -1.02
C THR A 269 12.40 18.84 0.06
N THR A 270 13.71 18.95 0.20
CA THR A 270 14.54 18.25 1.19
C THR A 270 15.27 19.27 2.07
N PRO A 271 15.51 18.99 3.38
CA PRO A 271 16.46 19.80 4.15
C PRO A 271 17.83 19.82 3.48
N PRO A 272 18.60 20.92 3.59
CA PRO A 272 19.98 20.95 3.11
C PRO A 272 20.82 19.85 3.78
N PHE A 273 21.87 19.38 3.10
CA PHE A 273 22.81 18.47 3.74
C PHE A 273 23.52 19.17 4.91
N ASN A 274 23.26 18.72 6.14
CA ASN A 274 23.79 19.34 7.35
C ASN A 274 25.20 18.86 7.75
N GLY A 275 25.87 18.12 6.86
CA GLY A 275 27.15 17.45 7.14
C GLY A 275 27.00 16.05 7.75
N VAL A 276 25.78 15.58 8.00
CA VAL A 276 25.48 14.24 8.51
C VAL A 276 24.39 13.56 7.67
N CYS A 277 23.33 14.30 7.34
CA CYS A 277 22.19 13.83 6.55
C CYS A 277 21.45 14.98 5.87
N GLY A 278 20.45 14.65 5.03
CA GLY A 278 19.71 15.60 4.18
C GLY A 278 20.23 15.62 2.74
N GLY A 279 19.72 16.55 1.92
CA GLY A 279 20.15 16.75 0.53
C GLY A 279 19.78 15.65 -0.45
N VAL A 280 18.80 14.80 -0.11
CA VAL A 280 18.32 13.68 -0.95
C VAL A 280 16.80 13.66 -0.98
N ILE A 281 16.19 13.57 -2.16
CA ILE A 281 14.77 13.26 -2.35
C ILE A 281 14.70 11.88 -3.03
N ALA A 282 14.07 10.89 -2.42
CA ALA A 282 14.05 9.51 -2.92
C ALA A 282 12.70 8.81 -2.69
N PHE A 283 11.99 8.41 -3.74
CA PHE A 283 10.72 7.69 -3.60
C PHE A 283 10.44 6.68 -4.74
N ASN A 284 9.56 5.73 -4.44
CA ASN A 284 9.05 4.72 -5.36
C ASN A 284 7.52 4.81 -5.46
N VAL A 285 6.97 4.69 -6.67
CA VAL A 285 5.51 4.67 -6.91
C VAL A 285 5.16 3.53 -7.86
N SER A 286 4.61 2.43 -7.35
CA SER A 286 4.43 1.23 -8.17
C SER A 286 3.38 1.42 -9.29
N GLY A 287 2.36 2.26 -9.07
CA GLY A 287 1.39 2.71 -10.08
C GLY A 287 1.78 4.04 -10.74
N THR A 288 0.90 5.05 -10.67
CA THR A 288 1.10 6.36 -11.31
C THR A 288 1.61 7.42 -10.33
N PHE A 289 2.66 8.14 -10.74
CA PHE A 289 3.10 9.40 -10.16
C PHE A 289 2.54 10.57 -10.97
N ASN A 290 1.69 11.40 -10.36
CA ASN A 290 1.14 12.61 -10.95
C ASN A 290 1.81 13.87 -10.39
N PHE A 291 2.49 14.64 -11.24
CA PHE A 291 3.07 15.93 -10.86
C PHE A 291 2.03 16.99 -10.54
N ASN A 292 0.85 16.93 -11.17
CA ASN A 292 -0.26 17.85 -10.93
C ASN A 292 0.10 19.36 -11.01
N GLY A 293 1.10 19.72 -11.83
CA GLY A 293 1.62 21.09 -11.98
C GLY A 293 2.71 21.51 -10.97
N PHE A 294 3.03 20.68 -9.98
CA PHE A 294 4.00 20.99 -8.92
C PHE A 294 5.43 20.56 -9.26
N THR A 295 6.37 20.96 -8.39
CA THR A 295 7.81 20.78 -8.55
C THR A 295 8.40 19.89 -7.46
N ILE A 296 9.34 19.02 -7.84
CA ILE A 296 10.30 18.38 -6.93
C ILE A 296 11.54 19.28 -6.88
N ASP A 297 11.75 19.95 -5.75
CA ASP A 297 12.72 21.04 -5.58
C ASP A 297 13.88 20.68 -4.64
N GLY A 298 15.02 20.34 -5.23
CA GLY A 298 16.32 20.17 -4.58
C GLY A 298 17.31 21.29 -4.87
N ASN A 299 16.85 22.49 -5.27
CA ASN A 299 17.73 23.65 -5.50
C ASN A 299 18.46 24.05 -4.22
N ALA A 300 19.78 24.23 -4.30
CA ALA A 300 20.61 24.70 -3.19
C ALA A 300 20.45 23.87 -1.87
N ARG A 301 20.21 22.55 -1.97
CA ARG A 301 20.12 21.63 -0.80
C ARG A 301 21.24 20.58 -0.72
N GLY A 302 22.21 20.64 -1.63
CA GLY A 302 23.38 19.76 -1.68
C GLY A 302 24.45 20.13 -0.65
N PHE A 303 25.74 19.98 -1.01
CA PHE A 303 26.82 20.39 -0.12
C PHE A 303 26.88 21.91 0.06
N ARG A 304 27.16 22.34 1.29
CA ARG A 304 27.09 23.74 1.72
C ARG A 304 28.20 24.61 1.15
N GLY A 305 27.90 25.89 0.97
CA GLY A 305 28.86 26.88 0.46
C GLY A 305 29.97 27.17 1.48
N GLY A 306 31.10 27.66 1.01
CA GLY A 306 32.20 28.12 1.87
C GLY A 306 31.86 29.43 2.56
N TYR A 307 32.44 29.64 3.75
CA TYR A 307 32.31 30.87 4.53
C TYR A 307 33.65 31.22 5.21
N SER A 308 33.96 32.51 5.29
CA SER A 308 35.12 33.07 6.00
C SER A 308 34.63 34.12 7.01
N PRO A 309 35.07 34.09 8.27
CA PRO A 309 35.12 35.29 9.09
C PRO A 309 35.93 36.41 8.39
N GLN A 310 35.74 37.66 8.81
CA GLN A 310 36.39 38.83 8.21
C GLN A 310 37.92 38.67 8.08
N ALA A 311 38.44 38.94 6.89
CA ALA A 311 39.86 38.82 6.56
C ALA A 311 40.71 39.98 7.11
N GLY A 312 42.00 39.72 7.33
CA GLY A 312 42.98 40.68 7.82
C GLY A 312 43.43 41.63 6.72
N SER A 313 43.02 42.89 6.81
CA SER A 313 43.34 43.94 5.83
C SER A 313 44.84 43.99 5.50
N GLY A 314 45.20 43.81 4.23
CA GLY A 314 46.58 43.93 3.73
C GLY A 314 47.56 42.84 4.18
N SER A 315 47.08 41.67 4.60
CA SER A 315 47.92 40.56 5.12
C SER A 315 47.80 39.24 4.33
N ASN A 316 47.23 39.28 3.12
CA ASN A 316 46.66 38.13 2.41
C ASN A 316 47.71 37.21 1.74
N ASN A 317 47.32 35.98 1.40
CA ASN A 317 48.25 34.97 0.86
C ASN A 317 47.69 34.24 -0.39
N GLY A 318 47.96 34.79 -1.57
CA GLY A 318 47.60 34.21 -2.87
C GLY A 318 48.27 32.87 -3.21
N SER A 319 49.27 32.44 -2.43
CA SER A 319 50.03 31.19 -2.67
C SER A 319 49.48 29.96 -1.95
N ALA A 320 48.81 30.12 -0.81
CA ALA A 320 48.39 29.01 0.07
C ALA A 320 47.16 28.25 -0.45
N TYR A 321 47.34 27.01 -0.90
CA TYR A 321 46.27 26.11 -1.30
C TYR A 321 45.49 25.56 -0.11
N VAL A 322 46.09 25.41 1.07
CA VAL A 322 45.40 24.92 2.28
C VAL A 322 45.92 25.54 3.58
N GLY A 323 44.99 25.80 4.51
CA GLY A 323 45.32 26.15 5.89
C GLY A 323 44.11 26.07 6.81
N LEU A 324 44.34 26.20 8.12
CA LEU A 324 43.30 26.18 9.15
C LEU A 324 42.36 27.39 9.00
N SER A 325 41.07 27.22 9.31
CA SER A 325 40.07 28.30 9.29
C SER A 325 40.29 29.39 10.34
N SER A 326 41.24 29.21 11.27
CA SER A 326 41.70 30.28 12.17
C SER A 326 42.68 31.26 11.51
N ASN A 327 43.11 31.02 10.27
CA ASN A 327 44.06 31.86 9.55
C ASN A 327 43.31 32.93 8.73
N THR A 328 43.26 34.17 9.22
CA THR A 328 42.45 35.27 8.64
C THR A 328 43.05 35.90 7.37
N VAL A 329 43.89 35.18 6.63
CA VAL A 329 44.57 35.66 5.40
C VAL A 329 44.25 34.80 4.17
N ILE A 330 43.31 33.87 4.34
CA ILE A 330 42.85 32.86 3.37
C ILE A 330 41.36 32.55 3.61
N SER A 331 40.56 32.32 2.57
CA SER A 331 39.11 32.07 2.72
C SER A 331 38.71 30.60 2.83
N GLY A 332 37.54 30.36 3.43
CA GLY A 332 36.90 29.05 3.56
C GLY A 332 36.53 28.41 2.22
N LYS A 333 36.85 27.11 2.12
CA LYS A 333 36.46 26.23 1.02
C LYS A 333 34.98 25.88 1.12
N GLY A 334 34.36 25.45 0.01
CA GLY A 334 33.04 24.81 0.05
C GLY A 334 33.07 23.43 0.72
N GLU A 335 31.91 22.92 1.09
CA GLU A 335 31.71 21.51 1.46
C GLU A 335 31.65 20.63 0.20
N GLY A 336 32.10 19.38 0.31
CA GLY A 336 32.08 18.43 -0.80
C GLY A 336 32.42 17.01 -0.40
N ILE A 337 32.71 16.18 -1.40
CA ILE A 337 32.92 14.74 -1.24
C ILE A 337 34.21 14.36 -0.49
N ALA A 338 35.13 15.31 -0.32
CA ALA A 338 36.39 15.16 0.42
C ALA A 338 36.30 15.56 1.91
N GLY A 339 35.13 15.98 2.39
CA GLY A 339 34.88 16.31 3.79
C GLY A 339 34.03 17.58 3.98
N THR A 340 33.94 18.01 5.23
CA THR A 340 33.14 19.16 5.65
C THR A 340 34.03 20.23 6.27
N PRO A 341 34.15 21.45 5.70
CA PRO A 341 34.94 22.52 6.28
C PRO A 341 34.37 23.01 7.62
N ARG A 342 35.20 23.69 8.42
CA ARG A 342 34.79 24.26 9.70
C ARG A 342 33.68 25.31 9.53
N PHE A 343 33.93 26.32 8.69
CA PHE A 343 33.01 27.42 8.42
C PHE A 343 32.28 27.22 7.09
N MET A 344 30.94 27.31 7.11
CA MET A 344 30.10 27.13 5.92
C MET A 344 28.93 28.12 5.86
N TRP A 345 28.30 28.19 4.69
CA TRP A 345 26.99 28.78 4.45
C TRP A 345 26.00 27.69 4.06
N ASP A 346 24.96 27.46 4.88
CA ASP A 346 23.99 26.36 4.65
C ASP A 346 22.83 26.70 3.70
N GLY A 347 22.82 27.93 3.17
CA GLY A 347 21.72 28.51 2.38
C GLY A 347 20.91 29.55 3.16
N PHE A 348 20.93 29.48 4.50
CA PHE A 348 20.15 30.31 5.41
C PHE A 348 21.02 30.97 6.49
N ASN A 349 22.08 30.30 6.96
CA ASN A 349 23.00 30.73 8.01
C ASN A 349 24.46 30.48 7.68
N GLN A 350 25.31 31.20 8.41
CA GLN A 350 26.66 30.78 8.71
C GLN A 350 26.63 29.59 9.70
N VAL A 351 27.48 28.60 9.48
CA VAL A 351 27.66 27.44 10.36
C VAL A 351 29.12 27.33 10.77
N ASP A 352 29.39 27.15 12.06
CA ASP A 352 30.72 26.78 12.59
C ASP A 352 30.63 25.38 13.23
N ASN A 353 31.33 24.41 12.65
CA ASN A 353 31.46 23.05 13.20
C ASN A 353 32.47 22.96 14.36
N ILE A 354 33.18 24.05 14.70
CA ILE A 354 34.25 24.17 15.71
C ILE A 354 35.54 23.40 15.32
N ILE A 355 35.42 22.31 14.55
CA ILE A 355 36.48 21.38 14.16
C ILE A 355 36.79 21.52 12.66
N GLU A 356 38.08 21.43 12.31
CA GLU A 356 38.56 21.28 10.93
C GLU A 356 38.17 19.90 10.38
N GLY A 357 37.23 19.85 9.44
CA GLY A 357 36.77 18.58 8.84
C GLY A 357 37.38 18.25 7.46
N MET A 358 38.46 18.94 7.09
CA MET A 358 39.18 18.82 5.81
C MET A 358 40.67 18.52 6.03
N PRO A 359 41.33 17.69 5.20
CA PRO A 359 42.76 17.40 5.32
C PRO A 359 43.63 18.67 5.30
N ASN A 360 44.52 18.79 6.28
CA ASN A 360 45.38 19.96 6.57
C ASN A 360 44.67 21.34 6.74
N GLY A 361 43.35 21.43 6.63
CA GLY A 361 42.57 22.63 6.97
C GLY A 361 41.46 23.00 5.97
N SER A 362 40.50 23.78 6.47
CA SER A 362 39.25 24.11 5.80
C SER A 362 39.29 25.39 4.94
N ALA A 363 40.41 26.14 4.95
CA ALA A 363 40.58 27.38 4.21
C ALA A 363 41.74 27.30 3.20
N GLY A 364 41.89 28.28 2.32
CA GLY A 364 42.90 28.30 1.25
C GLY A 364 42.30 28.04 -0.14
N ARG A 365 43.02 28.45 -1.20
CA ARG A 365 42.47 28.45 -2.56
C ARG A 365 42.33 27.09 -3.22
N GLY A 366 42.99 26.04 -2.72
CA GLY A 366 42.91 24.70 -3.30
C GLY A 366 41.50 24.11 -3.18
N ALA A 367 40.98 23.55 -4.28
CA ALA A 367 39.64 22.95 -4.36
C ALA A 367 39.68 21.48 -3.91
N PRO A 368 39.02 21.10 -2.80
CA PRO A 368 39.08 19.73 -2.29
C PRO A 368 38.02 18.87 -2.99
N ALA A 369 38.46 18.01 -3.91
CA ALA A 369 37.58 17.25 -4.79
C ALA A 369 36.56 18.16 -5.52
N ASN A 370 35.26 18.00 -5.27
CA ASN A 370 34.21 18.72 -5.99
C ASN A 370 33.80 20.06 -5.37
N ALA A 371 34.35 20.45 -4.23
CA ALA A 371 34.08 21.76 -3.64
C ALA A 371 34.98 22.86 -4.22
N GLY A 372 34.47 24.08 -4.30
CA GLY A 372 35.25 25.26 -4.70
C GLY A 372 36.23 25.70 -3.61
N GLY A 373 37.41 26.18 -4.02
CA GLY A 373 38.39 26.80 -3.12
C GLY A 373 38.03 28.24 -2.75
N GLY A 374 38.57 28.75 -1.64
CA GLY A 374 38.33 30.13 -1.20
C GLY A 374 39.16 31.19 -1.94
N GLY A 375 38.72 32.45 -1.92
CA GLY A 375 39.55 33.62 -2.28
C GLY A 375 40.71 33.81 -1.30
N ASN A 376 41.89 34.18 -1.80
CA ASN A 376 43.14 34.06 -1.02
C ASN A 376 44.11 35.23 -1.19
N ASP A 377 44.11 35.82 -2.38
CA ASP A 377 44.63 37.16 -2.60
C ASP A 377 43.57 38.19 -2.14
N HIS A 378 43.97 39.44 -1.89
CA HIS A 378 43.13 40.42 -1.21
C HIS A 378 41.84 40.70 -1.99
N ASN A 379 40.67 40.46 -1.41
CA ASN A 379 39.37 40.62 -2.07
C ASN A 379 39.25 39.81 -3.38
N ALA A 380 39.91 38.64 -3.44
CA ALA A 380 39.80 37.68 -4.53
C ALA A 380 38.50 36.85 -4.46
N GLY A 381 38.03 36.37 -5.61
CA GLY A 381 36.79 35.62 -5.72
C GLY A 381 36.93 34.15 -5.32
N GLY A 382 35.87 33.58 -4.77
CA GLY A 382 35.75 32.14 -4.50
C GLY A 382 35.58 31.33 -5.79
N GLY A 383 36.13 30.11 -5.81
CA GLY A 383 35.95 29.17 -6.92
C GLY A 383 34.57 28.53 -6.89
N GLY A 384 34.00 28.23 -8.05
CA GLY A 384 32.72 27.51 -8.13
C GLY A 384 32.88 26.03 -7.77
N GLY A 385 31.83 25.41 -7.23
CA GLY A 385 31.78 23.96 -7.01
C GLY A 385 31.64 23.17 -8.33
N GLY A 386 31.99 21.89 -8.32
CA GLY A 386 31.83 20.96 -9.45
C GLY A 386 30.88 19.79 -9.16
N ASN A 387 30.41 19.10 -10.21
CA ASN A 387 29.74 17.80 -10.10
C ASN A 387 29.74 16.99 -11.40
N GLY A 388 28.86 17.33 -12.36
CA GLY A 388 28.84 16.76 -13.71
C GLY A 388 29.93 17.39 -14.58
N GLY A 389 30.01 18.72 -14.56
CA GLY A 389 31.13 19.51 -15.06
C GLY A 389 32.02 20.00 -13.90
N ASN A 390 33.22 20.49 -14.23
CA ASN A 390 34.01 21.26 -13.28
C ASN A 390 33.32 22.59 -12.93
N GLY A 391 33.61 23.15 -11.76
CA GLY A 391 33.35 24.54 -11.44
C GLY A 391 34.32 25.49 -12.16
N GLY A 392 34.09 26.78 -11.96
CA GLY A 392 34.88 27.87 -12.52
C GLY A 392 35.90 28.45 -11.55
N LEU A 393 36.97 29.03 -12.10
CA LEU A 393 38.00 29.74 -11.35
C LEU A 393 37.44 31.05 -10.77
N GLY A 394 37.75 31.37 -9.52
CA GLY A 394 37.45 32.67 -8.92
C GLY A 394 38.36 33.79 -9.43
N GLY A 395 37.84 35.02 -9.46
CA GLY A 395 38.57 36.21 -9.90
C GLY A 395 39.77 36.55 -9.02
N ARG A 396 40.74 37.28 -9.58
CA ARG A 396 41.96 37.72 -8.87
C ARG A 396 41.63 38.74 -7.77
N GLY A 397 42.56 38.95 -6.84
CA GLY A 397 42.41 39.99 -5.83
C GLY A 397 42.80 41.38 -6.33
N TRP A 398 42.51 42.36 -5.48
CA TRP A 398 42.88 43.74 -5.64
C TRP A 398 44.38 43.94 -5.45
N GLN A 399 45.02 44.48 -6.49
CA GLN A 399 46.47 44.64 -6.56
C GLN A 399 46.99 45.89 -5.83
N GLY A 400 46.13 46.54 -5.02
CA GLY A 400 46.49 47.67 -4.17
C GLY A 400 46.81 47.24 -2.75
N ASN A 401 47.64 48.03 -2.06
CA ASN A 401 47.78 48.08 -0.60
C ASN A 401 47.98 46.74 0.18
N GLY A 402 48.42 45.67 -0.49
CA GLY A 402 48.74 44.37 0.14
C GLY A 402 48.44 43.12 -0.69
N GLY A 403 47.80 43.22 -1.87
CA GLY A 403 47.59 42.08 -2.78
C GLY A 403 48.89 41.53 -3.40
N ASP A 404 48.92 40.23 -3.71
CA ASP A 404 50.09 39.52 -4.25
C ASP A 404 50.01 39.39 -5.78
N ILE A 405 50.96 40.00 -6.47
CA ILE A 405 51.02 40.06 -7.93
C ILE A 405 51.49 38.75 -8.61
N ASN A 406 51.95 37.74 -7.86
CA ASN A 406 52.52 36.52 -8.48
C ASN A 406 52.35 35.25 -7.61
N PRO A 407 51.58 34.21 -8.05
CA PRO A 407 51.07 34.00 -9.40
C PRO A 407 49.71 34.63 -9.70
N LEU A 408 49.48 34.95 -10.97
CA LEU A 408 48.33 35.66 -11.55
C LEU A 408 46.98 34.91 -11.49
N THR A 409 46.66 34.21 -10.40
CA THR A 409 45.47 33.36 -10.25
C THR A 409 44.89 33.32 -8.83
N GLY A 410 45.22 34.29 -7.95
CA GLY A 410 44.94 34.28 -6.50
C GLY A 410 43.49 34.10 -6.00
N GLY A 411 42.51 33.98 -6.90
CA GLY A 411 41.19 33.46 -6.60
C GLY A 411 41.16 31.97 -6.30
N GLY A 412 39.99 31.52 -5.83
CA GLY A 412 39.72 30.14 -5.46
C GLY A 412 39.71 29.20 -6.66
N ARG A 413 40.37 28.05 -6.52
CA ARG A 413 40.45 27.03 -7.57
C ARG A 413 39.07 26.42 -7.85
N PRO A 414 38.78 26.05 -9.10
CA PRO A 414 37.51 25.40 -9.48
C PRO A 414 37.33 24.04 -8.80
N GLY A 415 36.15 23.75 -8.28
CA GLY A 415 35.79 22.41 -7.81
C GLY A 415 35.75 21.41 -8.97
N PHE A 416 36.25 20.21 -8.75
CA PHE A 416 36.41 19.21 -9.81
C PHE A 416 35.10 18.44 -10.09
N LYS A 417 34.91 17.95 -11.31
CA LYS A 417 33.82 17.01 -11.61
C LYS A 417 33.98 15.70 -10.81
N SER A 418 32.87 15.10 -10.40
CA SER A 418 32.83 13.97 -9.45
C SER A 418 33.21 12.60 -10.05
N PHE A 419 34.02 12.55 -11.12
CA PHE A 419 34.43 11.32 -11.82
C PHE A 419 35.66 11.54 -12.72
N LEU A 420 36.49 10.51 -12.88
CA LEU A 420 37.71 10.53 -13.70
C LEU A 420 37.52 9.95 -15.12
N THR A 421 36.43 9.21 -15.32
CA THR A 421 36.06 8.54 -16.57
C THR A 421 35.45 9.51 -17.60
N ALA A 422 35.22 9.03 -18.83
CA ALA A 422 34.45 9.78 -19.83
C ALA A 422 32.96 9.91 -19.46
N THR A 423 32.42 8.94 -18.71
CA THR A 423 31.04 8.90 -18.23
C THR A 423 31.01 8.54 -16.73
N PRO A 424 30.19 9.19 -15.89
CA PRO A 424 30.07 8.82 -14.48
C PRO A 424 29.35 7.47 -14.30
N ASP A 425 29.71 6.71 -13.27
CA ASP A 425 29.16 5.38 -12.94
C ASP A 425 27.64 5.42 -12.67
N MET A 426 26.85 4.49 -13.24
CA MET A 426 25.41 4.36 -12.94
C MET A 426 25.12 4.15 -11.45
N ASN A 427 26.02 3.46 -10.75
CA ASN A 427 25.92 3.15 -9.33
C ASN A 427 26.40 4.30 -8.43
N ARG A 428 26.70 5.49 -9.00
CA ARG A 428 27.01 6.70 -8.24
C ARG A 428 26.03 7.83 -8.54
N LEU A 429 25.58 8.48 -7.46
CA LEU A 429 24.82 9.73 -7.47
C LEU A 429 25.44 10.67 -6.43
N ILE A 430 25.73 11.91 -6.80
CA ILE A 430 26.55 12.83 -6.01
C ILE A 430 25.89 14.21 -5.96
N MET A 431 25.83 14.82 -4.78
CA MET A 431 25.33 16.19 -4.61
C MET A 431 26.28 17.19 -5.23
N GLY A 432 25.74 18.34 -5.66
CA GLY A 432 26.58 19.45 -6.10
C GLY A 432 27.52 19.89 -4.97
N GLY A 433 28.81 20.08 -5.29
CA GLY A 433 29.76 20.70 -4.37
C GLY A 433 29.41 22.16 -4.11
N GLY A 434 29.69 22.65 -2.90
CA GLY A 434 29.55 24.06 -2.60
C GLY A 434 30.63 24.89 -3.29
N GLY A 435 30.29 26.12 -3.68
CA GLY A 435 31.28 27.12 -4.07
C GLY A 435 32.09 27.62 -2.86
N GLY A 436 33.29 28.14 -3.08
CA GLY A 436 34.11 28.73 -2.01
C GLY A 436 33.68 30.15 -1.63
N ALA A 437 34.10 30.60 -0.44
CA ALA A 437 33.97 31.99 -0.03
C ALA A 437 34.86 32.91 -0.86
N GLY A 438 34.43 34.17 -1.05
CA GLY A 438 35.31 35.25 -1.49
C GLY A 438 36.09 35.81 -0.31
N ASP A 439 37.28 36.35 -0.57
CA ASP A 439 38.04 37.09 0.45
C ASP A 439 37.34 38.41 0.77
N ALA A 440 37.28 38.79 2.04
CA ALA A 440 36.45 39.91 2.46
C ALA A 440 37.01 40.60 3.71
N ASN A 441 37.70 41.72 3.52
CA ASN A 441 38.21 42.54 4.61
C ASN A 441 37.21 43.60 5.11
N ASN A 442 36.17 43.91 4.32
CA ASN A 442 35.16 44.93 4.65
C ASN A 442 33.84 44.29 5.14
N ALA A 443 33.40 43.18 4.56
CA ALA A 443 32.25 42.43 5.08
C ALA A 443 32.54 41.74 6.42
N THR A 444 32.04 42.32 7.51
CA THR A 444 32.14 41.76 8.88
C THR A 444 31.49 40.38 9.05
N SER A 445 30.63 39.99 8.11
CA SER A 445 29.97 38.67 8.03
C SER A 445 30.46 37.82 6.83
N GLY A 446 31.63 38.17 6.26
CA GLY A 446 32.26 37.52 5.13
C GLY A 446 31.44 37.51 3.83
N VAL A 447 31.96 36.84 2.81
CA VAL A 447 31.23 36.59 1.56
C VAL A 447 31.08 35.08 1.34
N LYS A 448 29.91 34.66 0.86
CA LYS A 448 29.39 33.29 0.99
C LYS A 448 29.41 32.57 -0.35
N GLY A 449 29.93 31.36 -0.39
CA GLY A 449 29.79 30.48 -1.56
C GLY A 449 28.35 29.96 -1.72
N GLY A 450 27.97 29.60 -2.94
CA GLY A 450 26.67 28.99 -3.23
C GLY A 450 26.61 27.52 -2.78
N VAL A 451 25.47 27.11 -2.22
CA VAL A 451 25.17 25.70 -1.88
C VAL A 451 24.92 24.91 -3.15
N GLY A 452 25.42 23.67 -3.26
CA GLY A 452 25.15 22.82 -4.43
C GLY A 452 23.72 22.28 -4.50
N GLY A 453 23.38 21.57 -5.58
CA GLY A 453 22.08 20.91 -5.76
C GLY A 453 21.98 19.53 -5.08
N ALA A 454 20.77 19.13 -4.70
CA ALA A 454 20.45 17.84 -4.08
C ALA A 454 20.69 16.62 -4.99
N ILE A 455 20.57 15.42 -4.42
CA ILE A 455 20.29 14.19 -5.17
C ILE A 455 18.76 13.99 -5.23
N VAL A 456 18.21 13.68 -6.41
CA VAL A 456 16.80 13.34 -6.62
C VAL A 456 16.70 11.99 -7.31
N ILE A 457 15.93 11.06 -6.72
CA ILE A 457 15.78 9.66 -7.16
C ILE A 457 14.29 9.35 -7.22
N ILE A 458 13.76 9.15 -8.43
CA ILE A 458 12.33 8.87 -8.65
C ILE A 458 12.20 7.57 -9.44
N ASN A 459 11.55 6.57 -8.84
CA ASN A 459 11.17 5.34 -9.50
C ASN A 459 9.64 5.29 -9.59
N ALA A 460 9.04 5.16 -10.77
CA ALA A 460 7.58 4.98 -10.86
C ALA A 460 7.12 4.09 -12.02
N GLY A 461 5.93 3.50 -11.90
CA GLY A 461 5.28 2.74 -12.96
C GLY A 461 4.99 3.62 -14.18
N THR A 462 4.26 4.72 -13.99
CA THR A 462 3.90 5.71 -15.03
C THR A 462 3.96 7.12 -14.46
N ILE A 463 4.27 8.14 -15.29
CA ILE A 463 4.10 9.56 -14.93
C ILE A 463 2.85 10.15 -15.59
N GLN A 464 2.15 11.02 -14.87
CA GLN A 464 1.06 11.86 -15.36
C GLN A 464 1.29 13.33 -14.97
N GLY A 465 0.68 14.24 -15.74
CA GLY A 465 0.73 15.68 -15.50
C GLY A 465 2.06 16.31 -15.92
N ASN A 466 2.01 17.62 -16.20
CA ASN A 466 3.23 18.40 -16.41
C ASN A 466 3.83 18.78 -15.04
N GLY A 467 5.15 18.89 -14.98
CA GLY A 467 5.84 19.26 -13.75
C GLY A 467 7.34 19.45 -13.93
N SER A 468 8.01 19.80 -12.83
CA SER A 468 9.45 20.10 -12.84
C SER A 468 10.21 19.30 -11.79
N ILE A 469 11.46 18.94 -12.12
CA ILE A 469 12.46 18.43 -11.17
C ILE A 469 13.64 19.38 -11.21
N PHE A 470 13.95 20.03 -10.08
CA PHE A 470 15.07 20.94 -9.96
C PHE A 470 16.09 20.44 -8.94
N ALA A 471 17.37 20.57 -9.28
CA ALA A 471 18.52 20.29 -8.46
C ALA A 471 19.66 21.26 -8.84
N ASN A 472 19.35 22.55 -9.04
CA ASN A 472 20.36 23.53 -9.40
C ASN A 472 21.22 23.89 -8.18
N GLY A 473 22.47 24.29 -8.43
CA GLY A 473 23.28 24.99 -7.44
C GLY A 473 22.78 26.41 -7.20
N GLY A 474 22.91 26.88 -5.96
CA GLY A 474 22.68 28.28 -5.60
C GLY A 474 23.81 29.19 -6.09
N ASN A 475 23.47 30.45 -6.34
CA ASN A 475 24.46 31.47 -6.72
C ASN A 475 25.39 31.79 -5.54
N GLY A 476 26.62 32.21 -5.83
CA GLY A 476 27.52 32.81 -4.85
C GLY A 476 27.05 34.21 -4.47
N ALA A 477 27.32 34.62 -3.22
CA ALA A 477 26.96 35.95 -2.74
C ALA A 477 27.85 37.05 -3.37
N PRO A 478 27.31 38.26 -3.61
CA PRO A 478 28.10 39.37 -4.12
C PRO A 478 29.14 39.85 -3.10
N GLY A 479 30.28 40.32 -3.59
CA GLY A 479 31.41 40.82 -2.79
C GLY A 479 31.27 42.31 -2.50
N THR A 480 30.53 42.70 -1.45
CA THR A 480 30.32 44.11 -1.09
C THR A 480 29.88 44.28 0.37
N TYR A 481 30.38 45.33 1.02
CA TYR A 481 29.84 45.84 2.29
C TYR A 481 29.72 47.37 2.28
N ALA A 482 28.49 47.86 2.42
CA ALA A 482 28.13 49.27 2.23
C ALA A 482 28.69 49.83 0.90
N ASN A 483 29.59 50.81 0.95
CA ASN A 483 30.17 51.47 -0.23
C ASN A 483 31.50 50.85 -0.69
N ALA A 484 31.97 49.77 -0.07
CA ALA A 484 33.25 49.13 -0.38
C ALA A 484 33.05 47.76 -1.06
N PRO A 485 33.77 47.45 -2.15
CA PRO A 485 33.81 46.10 -2.72
C PRO A 485 34.63 45.15 -1.85
N ASP A 486 34.23 43.88 -1.85
CA ASP A 486 34.97 42.72 -1.31
C ASP A 486 35.11 41.68 -2.46
N GLY A 487 35.80 40.57 -2.23
CA GLY A 487 35.80 39.42 -3.14
C GLY A 487 34.47 38.66 -3.10
N ALA A 488 33.99 38.21 -4.25
CA ALA A 488 32.67 37.59 -4.37
C ALA A 488 32.70 36.05 -4.24
N GLY A 489 31.60 35.44 -3.79
CA GLY A 489 31.51 34.00 -3.57
C GLY A 489 31.37 33.20 -4.86
N GLY A 490 31.94 31.99 -4.91
CA GLY A 490 31.78 31.07 -6.04
C GLY A 490 30.39 30.42 -6.06
N GLY A 491 29.89 30.08 -7.26
CA GLY A 491 28.59 29.40 -7.42
C GLY A 491 28.63 27.93 -7.00
N GLY A 492 27.53 27.41 -6.45
CA GLY A 492 27.37 25.98 -6.14
C GLY A 492 27.14 25.13 -7.41
N ALA A 493 27.54 23.86 -7.40
CA ALA A 493 27.31 22.98 -8.54
C ALA A 493 25.87 22.45 -8.63
N GLY A 494 25.46 22.03 -9.83
CA GLY A 494 24.24 21.24 -10.01
C GLY A 494 24.32 19.88 -9.30
N GLY A 495 23.18 19.39 -8.84
CA GLY A 495 23.02 18.12 -8.14
C GLY A 495 22.98 16.89 -9.06
N SER A 496 22.38 15.80 -8.60
CA SER A 496 22.11 14.61 -9.42
C SER A 496 20.62 14.32 -9.51
N VAL A 497 20.10 14.01 -10.70
CA VAL A 497 18.72 13.54 -10.92
C VAL A 497 18.76 12.16 -11.59
N PHE A 498 18.03 11.21 -11.02
CA PHE A 498 17.83 9.86 -11.54
C PHE A 498 16.32 9.57 -11.63
N LEU A 499 15.83 9.30 -12.84
CA LEU A 499 14.40 9.17 -13.15
C LEU A 499 14.10 7.87 -13.91
N ASN A 500 13.53 6.90 -13.20
CA ASN A 500 13.37 5.51 -13.63
C ASN A 500 11.89 5.11 -13.76
N ILE A 501 11.36 5.20 -14.97
CA ILE A 501 9.95 4.98 -15.30
C ILE A 501 9.76 3.74 -16.16
N SER A 502 8.89 2.82 -15.76
CA SER A 502 8.82 1.49 -16.38
C SER A 502 7.82 1.34 -17.52
N ASN A 503 6.81 2.18 -17.60
CA ASN A 503 5.71 2.04 -18.55
C ASN A 503 5.44 3.38 -19.25
N SER A 504 4.94 3.31 -20.49
CA SER A 504 4.76 4.48 -21.38
C SER A 504 3.95 5.62 -20.74
N SER A 505 4.43 6.85 -20.94
CA SER A 505 3.79 8.08 -20.43
C SER A 505 3.61 9.12 -21.55
N THR A 506 2.85 10.18 -21.27
CA THR A 506 2.51 11.31 -22.15
C THR A 506 2.80 12.68 -21.50
N ALA A 507 3.57 12.72 -20.42
CA ALA A 507 3.86 13.93 -19.66
C ALA A 507 4.89 14.85 -20.33
N THR A 508 4.85 16.15 -20.02
CA THR A 508 5.97 17.07 -20.26
C THR A 508 6.69 17.36 -18.95
N ILE A 509 7.97 17.00 -18.84
CA ILE A 509 8.77 17.19 -17.62
C ILE A 509 9.97 18.08 -17.92
N ILE A 510 10.15 19.11 -17.09
CA ILE A 510 11.34 19.96 -17.09
C ILE A 510 12.31 19.41 -16.04
N ILE A 511 13.57 19.20 -16.40
CA ILE A 511 14.61 18.75 -15.46
C ILE A 511 15.75 19.76 -15.49
N GLN A 512 16.10 20.35 -14.35
CA GLN A 512 17.24 21.28 -14.26
C GLN A 512 18.20 20.84 -13.17
N ALA A 513 19.47 20.67 -13.53
CA ALA A 513 20.57 20.49 -12.59
C ALA A 513 21.74 21.39 -13.04
N ARG A 514 21.49 22.69 -13.06
CA ARG A 514 22.45 23.72 -13.47
C ARG A 514 23.45 24.04 -12.36
N GLY A 515 24.62 24.53 -12.73
CA GLY A 515 25.46 25.28 -11.81
C GLY A 515 24.83 26.63 -11.47
N GLY A 516 25.00 27.08 -10.22
CA GLY A 516 24.69 28.44 -9.81
C GLY A 516 25.75 29.43 -10.29
N ASN A 517 25.38 30.68 -10.50
CA ASN A 517 26.31 31.71 -10.97
C ASN A 517 27.29 32.13 -9.86
N GLY A 518 28.49 32.56 -10.24
CA GLY A 518 29.40 33.25 -9.33
C GLY A 518 28.86 34.63 -8.95
N GLY A 519 29.17 35.10 -7.74
CA GLY A 519 28.78 36.43 -7.28
C GLY A 519 29.50 37.55 -8.03
N ASN A 520 28.82 38.68 -8.24
CA ASN A 520 29.43 39.92 -8.75
C ASN A 520 30.19 40.66 -7.64
N THR A 521 31.05 41.61 -8.02
CA THR A 521 31.48 42.68 -7.09
C THR A 521 30.65 43.94 -7.39
N GLU A 522 29.95 44.48 -6.39
CA GLU A 522 29.20 45.74 -6.51
C GLU A 522 30.12 46.92 -6.11
N ASN A 523 29.79 48.14 -6.52
CA ASN A 523 30.58 49.38 -6.27
C ASN A 523 32.02 49.37 -6.82
N ASP A 524 32.45 48.30 -7.51
CA ASP A 524 33.77 48.14 -8.12
C ASP A 524 33.83 48.74 -9.53
N ASN A 525 34.15 50.03 -9.63
CA ASN A 525 34.28 50.80 -10.90
C ASN A 525 35.48 50.38 -11.77
N ASN A 526 35.54 49.10 -12.16
CA ASN A 526 36.73 48.44 -12.77
C ASN A 526 37.99 48.55 -11.90
N ASN A 527 37.82 48.76 -10.59
CA ASN A 527 38.87 48.93 -9.60
C ASN A 527 39.46 47.59 -9.12
N SER A 528 39.16 46.50 -9.84
CA SER A 528 39.84 45.20 -9.82
C SER A 528 39.69 44.40 -8.51
N HIS A 529 38.46 44.18 -8.05
CA HIS A 529 38.16 43.15 -7.06
C HIS A 529 37.69 41.86 -7.75
N GLY A 530 37.73 40.71 -7.06
CA GLY A 530 37.55 39.40 -7.66
C GLY A 530 36.11 38.87 -7.66
N PRO A 531 35.46 38.69 -8.83
CA PRO A 531 34.15 38.06 -8.91
C PRO A 531 34.22 36.53 -8.70
N GLY A 532 33.10 35.90 -8.37
CA GLY A 532 33.03 34.47 -8.14
C GLY A 532 33.15 33.63 -9.42
N GLY A 533 33.75 32.44 -9.30
CA GLY A 533 33.72 31.42 -10.35
C GLY A 533 32.33 30.79 -10.49
N GLY A 534 31.92 30.46 -11.71
CA GLY A 534 30.63 29.83 -11.98
C GLY A 534 30.57 28.37 -11.47
N GLY A 535 29.40 27.91 -11.01
CA GLY A 535 29.22 26.51 -10.62
C GLY A 535 29.20 25.56 -11.81
N GLY A 536 29.70 24.34 -11.63
CA GLY A 536 29.62 23.28 -12.64
C GLY A 536 28.20 22.71 -12.78
N GLY A 537 27.83 22.29 -13.98
CA GLY A 537 26.58 21.58 -14.22
C GLY A 537 26.51 20.23 -13.49
N GLY A 538 25.30 19.78 -13.20
CA GLY A 538 25.00 18.54 -12.46
C GLY A 538 24.96 17.28 -13.33
N ILE A 539 24.35 16.22 -12.82
CA ILE A 539 24.19 14.93 -13.50
C ILE A 539 22.69 14.64 -13.65
N VAL A 540 22.22 14.30 -14.84
CA VAL A 540 20.83 13.91 -15.11
C VAL A 540 20.79 12.59 -15.88
N ARG A 541 20.09 11.59 -15.34
CA ARG A 541 19.85 10.29 -15.97
C ARG A 541 18.37 9.96 -16.01
N HIS A 542 17.87 9.51 -17.16
CA HIS A 542 16.48 9.04 -17.30
C HIS A 542 16.35 7.91 -18.33
N ASN A 543 15.34 7.05 -18.17
CA ASN A 543 15.01 5.97 -19.12
C ASN A 543 13.65 6.14 -19.82
N LEU A 544 13.04 7.32 -19.69
CA LEU A 544 11.65 7.60 -20.05
C LEU A 544 11.27 7.11 -21.46
N VAL A 545 10.22 6.30 -21.53
CA VAL A 545 9.67 5.70 -22.75
C VAL A 545 8.27 6.21 -23.07
N GLY A 546 7.90 6.18 -24.35
CA GLY A 546 6.60 6.63 -24.85
C GLY A 546 6.64 8.08 -25.35
N ALA A 547 5.51 8.77 -25.29
CA ALA A 547 5.34 10.13 -25.80
C ALA A 547 5.62 11.19 -24.71
N VAL A 548 6.71 11.00 -23.96
CA VAL A 548 7.14 11.94 -22.90
C VAL A 548 8.03 13.02 -23.52
N THR A 549 7.68 14.29 -23.29
CA THR A 549 8.50 15.43 -23.72
C THR A 549 9.42 15.85 -22.58
N ILE A 550 10.74 15.87 -22.82
CA ILE A 550 11.73 16.22 -21.81
C ILE A 550 12.53 17.45 -22.21
N SER A 551 12.49 18.46 -21.34
CA SER A 551 13.39 19.61 -21.37
C SER A 551 14.40 19.47 -20.23
N ALA A 552 15.46 18.72 -20.48
CA ALA A 552 16.56 18.54 -19.52
C ALA A 552 17.65 19.59 -19.75
N ASN A 553 18.13 20.22 -18.68
CA ASN A 553 19.15 21.27 -18.73
C ASN A 553 20.15 21.10 -17.58
N VAL A 554 21.41 20.88 -17.95
CA VAL A 554 22.55 20.68 -17.03
C VAL A 554 23.60 21.77 -17.21
N SER A 555 23.20 22.98 -17.61
CA SER A 555 24.17 24.02 -17.97
C SER A 555 25.06 24.43 -16.80
N LYS A 556 26.28 24.86 -17.11
CA LYS A 556 27.11 25.63 -16.19
C LYS A 556 26.39 26.87 -15.64
N GLY A 557 26.81 27.30 -14.46
CA GLY A 557 26.63 28.67 -14.01
C GLY A 557 27.70 29.57 -14.62
N VAL A 558 27.37 30.83 -14.88
CA VAL A 558 28.34 31.81 -15.40
C VAL A 558 29.21 32.38 -14.27
N SER A 559 30.40 32.86 -14.64
CA SER A 559 31.23 33.69 -13.77
C SER A 559 30.52 35.00 -13.39
N GLY A 560 30.81 35.49 -12.19
CA GLY A 560 30.45 36.84 -11.80
C GLY A 560 31.29 37.88 -12.55
N ARG A 561 30.88 39.16 -12.46
CA ARG A 561 31.62 40.28 -13.05
C ARG A 561 31.68 41.46 -12.07
N THR A 562 32.63 42.35 -12.28
CA THR A 562 32.74 43.60 -11.53
C THR A 562 31.60 44.57 -11.85
N ASN A 563 31.47 45.64 -11.06
CA ASN A 563 30.44 46.68 -11.20
C ASN A 563 29.00 46.14 -11.39
N ALA A 564 28.49 45.38 -10.42
CA ALA A 564 27.12 44.84 -10.43
C ALA A 564 26.78 43.95 -11.64
N GLY A 565 27.79 43.36 -12.28
CA GLY A 565 27.64 42.58 -13.51
C GLY A 565 28.03 43.32 -14.80
N ALA A 566 28.13 44.65 -14.78
CA ALA A 566 28.38 45.48 -15.96
C ALA A 566 29.88 45.57 -16.37
N GLY A 567 30.79 45.21 -15.48
CA GLY A 567 32.24 45.30 -15.67
C GLY A 567 32.87 44.04 -16.29
N ILE A 568 34.09 43.70 -15.84
CA ILE A 568 34.91 42.59 -16.33
C ILE A 568 34.82 41.36 -15.41
N THR A 569 35.21 40.17 -15.86
CA THR A 569 35.29 38.98 -14.98
C THR A 569 36.51 38.99 -14.04
N HIS A 570 37.46 39.91 -14.25
CA HIS A 570 38.73 40.00 -13.51
C HIS A 570 39.49 38.66 -13.35
N GLY A 571 39.43 37.80 -14.37
CA GLY A 571 40.05 36.47 -14.38
C GLY A 571 39.17 35.34 -13.83
N ALA A 572 37.96 35.63 -13.36
CA ALA A 572 36.95 34.60 -13.08
C ALA A 572 36.54 33.89 -14.37
N ILE A 573 36.17 32.61 -14.24
CA ILE A 573 35.78 31.71 -15.33
C ILE A 573 34.44 31.06 -14.97
N ASP A 574 33.60 30.80 -15.98
CA ASP A 574 32.37 30.02 -15.82
C ASP A 574 32.68 28.58 -15.36
N GLY A 575 31.65 27.83 -14.94
CA GLY A 575 31.77 26.38 -14.83
C GLY A 575 31.86 25.67 -16.19
N GLU A 576 31.84 24.34 -16.15
CA GLU A 576 31.59 23.48 -17.32
C GLU A 576 30.17 22.89 -17.26
N ASP A 577 29.61 22.58 -18.43
CA ASP A 577 28.31 21.93 -18.52
C ASP A 577 28.34 20.51 -17.94
N GLY A 578 27.19 20.09 -17.41
CA GLY A 578 27.00 18.83 -16.71
C GLY A 578 26.81 17.62 -17.63
N TYR A 579 26.52 16.47 -17.01
CA TYR A 579 26.34 15.21 -17.72
C TYR A 579 24.85 14.84 -17.84
N LEU A 580 24.34 14.77 -19.07
CA LEU A 580 22.99 14.31 -19.38
C LEU A 580 23.05 12.99 -20.17
N SER A 581 22.35 11.95 -19.70
CA SER A 581 22.28 10.67 -20.41
C SER A 581 20.90 10.00 -20.34
N TYR A 582 20.43 9.50 -21.48
CA TYR A 582 19.42 8.46 -21.54
C TYR A 582 20.04 7.09 -21.20
N TYR A 583 19.30 6.19 -20.56
CA TYR A 583 19.70 4.79 -20.32
C TYR A 583 18.51 3.83 -20.49
N VAL A 584 18.76 2.57 -20.82
CA VAL A 584 17.73 1.52 -20.94
C VAL A 584 17.68 0.70 -19.65
N ALA A 585 16.63 0.89 -18.84
CA ALA A 585 16.52 0.27 -17.50
C ALA A 585 16.46 -1.28 -17.47
N ALA A 586 16.35 -1.94 -18.63
CA ALA A 586 16.39 -3.40 -18.75
C ALA A 586 17.80 -3.98 -19.01
N THR A 587 18.77 -3.14 -19.40
CA THR A 587 20.13 -3.56 -19.79
C THR A 587 21.23 -2.76 -19.08
N ASP A 588 20.98 -1.47 -18.81
CA ASP A 588 22.00 -0.51 -18.38
C ASP A 588 21.93 -0.23 -16.87
N LEU A 589 20.80 -0.58 -16.24
CA LEU A 589 20.58 -0.44 -14.80
C LEU A 589 20.80 -1.80 -14.11
N PRO A 590 21.77 -1.93 -13.19
CA PRO A 590 21.99 -3.18 -12.48
C PRO A 590 20.75 -3.68 -11.70
N PRO A 591 20.54 -5.01 -11.58
CA PRO A 591 19.34 -5.57 -10.97
C PRO A 591 19.06 -5.09 -9.54
N ASN A 592 20.10 -4.80 -8.75
CA ASN A 592 19.99 -4.29 -7.38
C ASN A 592 19.49 -2.84 -7.27
N LEU A 593 19.31 -2.13 -8.40
CA LEU A 593 18.80 -0.74 -8.45
C LEU A 593 17.42 -0.63 -9.14
N ASN A 594 16.84 -1.74 -9.61
CA ASN A 594 15.57 -1.74 -10.33
C ASN A 594 14.40 -2.06 -9.38
N LEU A 595 13.41 -1.17 -9.27
CA LEU A 595 12.40 -1.17 -8.20
C LEU A 595 10.93 -1.28 -8.65
N ASN A 596 10.64 -1.37 -9.95
CA ASN A 596 9.28 -1.22 -10.48
C ASN A 596 8.69 -2.57 -10.95
N ASN A 597 8.47 -2.78 -12.25
CA ASN A 597 7.80 -3.97 -12.80
C ASN A 597 8.47 -5.31 -12.41
N LEU A 598 9.77 -5.31 -12.09
CA LEU A 598 10.49 -6.50 -11.61
C LEU A 598 10.27 -6.78 -10.10
N CYS A 599 9.87 -5.77 -9.32
CA CYS A 599 9.63 -5.84 -7.88
C CYS A 599 8.16 -6.10 -7.52
N LEU A 600 7.38 -6.76 -8.38
CA LEU A 600 6.00 -7.13 -8.05
C LEU A 600 5.94 -8.51 -7.37
N PRO A 601 4.94 -8.77 -6.49
CA PRO A 601 4.74 -10.10 -5.93
C PRO A 601 4.21 -11.10 -6.96
N ASN A 602 4.47 -12.38 -6.75
CA ASN A 602 3.99 -13.48 -7.59
C ASN A 602 3.54 -14.61 -6.65
N LEU A 603 2.22 -14.79 -6.48
CA LEU A 603 1.69 -15.72 -5.48
C LEU A 603 1.27 -17.07 -6.08
N GLU A 604 1.69 -18.13 -5.43
CA GLU A 604 1.39 -19.52 -5.77
C GLU A 604 0.59 -20.15 -4.62
N THR A 605 -0.65 -20.54 -4.90
CA THR A 605 -1.55 -21.19 -3.91
C THR A 605 -1.62 -22.68 -4.18
N LYS A 606 -1.43 -23.50 -3.15
CA LYS A 606 -1.59 -24.96 -3.18
C LYS A 606 -2.49 -25.40 -2.03
N VAL A 607 -3.37 -26.36 -2.29
CA VAL A 607 -4.17 -27.02 -1.25
C VAL A 607 -3.81 -28.49 -1.22
N THR A 608 -3.77 -29.07 -0.02
CA THR A 608 -3.66 -30.51 0.20
C THR A 608 -4.64 -30.89 1.31
N SER A 609 -5.45 -31.93 1.10
CA SER A 609 -6.33 -32.43 2.16
C SER A 609 -5.52 -33.18 3.23
N LEU A 610 -5.87 -33.00 4.50
CA LEU A 610 -5.34 -33.81 5.60
C LEU A 610 -6.17 -35.09 5.83
N PHE A 611 -7.25 -35.29 5.06
CA PHE A 611 -8.19 -36.40 5.16
C PHE A 611 -8.65 -36.88 3.77
N SER A 612 -8.29 -38.09 3.36
CA SER A 612 -8.75 -38.67 2.08
C SER A 612 -10.24 -39.11 2.10
N THR A 613 -10.74 -39.49 3.28
CA THR A 613 -12.12 -39.95 3.48
C THR A 613 -12.69 -39.39 4.78
N VAL A 614 -13.91 -38.86 4.74
CA VAL A 614 -14.60 -38.26 5.90
C VAL A 614 -15.99 -38.90 6.05
N CYS A 615 -16.40 -39.17 7.29
CA CYS A 615 -17.75 -39.65 7.58
C CYS A 615 -18.75 -38.48 7.54
N ASN A 616 -19.81 -38.59 6.74
CA ASN A 616 -20.84 -37.56 6.57
C ASN A 616 -21.79 -37.48 7.79
N GLN A 617 -21.26 -37.04 8.93
CA GLN A 617 -22.00 -36.77 10.17
C GLN A 617 -22.08 -35.26 10.40
N VAL A 618 -23.25 -34.76 10.79
CA VAL A 618 -23.45 -33.35 11.16
C VAL A 618 -22.58 -33.01 12.38
N ASN A 619 -21.90 -31.88 12.33
CA ASN A 619 -20.81 -31.44 13.21
C ASN A 619 -19.52 -32.27 13.14
N GLY A 620 -19.37 -33.19 12.18
CA GLY A 620 -18.09 -33.79 11.84
C GLY A 620 -17.14 -32.73 11.25
N THR A 621 -15.87 -32.77 11.64
CA THR A 621 -14.83 -31.81 11.23
C THR A 621 -13.68 -32.48 10.50
N PHE A 622 -13.10 -31.78 9.53
CA PHE A 622 -11.95 -32.20 8.73
C PHE A 622 -11.18 -30.96 8.25
N SER A 623 -9.92 -31.11 7.85
CA SER A 623 -9.04 -29.96 7.59
C SER A 623 -8.20 -30.11 6.31
N TYR A 624 -7.86 -28.95 5.74
CA TYR A 624 -6.90 -28.79 4.64
C TYR A 624 -5.66 -28.06 5.12
N ALA A 625 -4.52 -28.33 4.50
CA ALA A 625 -3.36 -27.45 4.54
C ALA A 625 -3.30 -26.64 3.23
N VAL A 626 -3.20 -25.31 3.36
CA VAL A 626 -3.11 -24.38 2.23
C VAL A 626 -1.78 -23.64 2.30
N GLU A 627 -0.89 -23.90 1.34
CA GLU A 627 0.35 -23.14 1.17
C GLU A 627 0.09 -21.95 0.26
N ILE A 628 0.45 -20.75 0.71
CA ILE A 628 0.62 -19.57 -0.15
C ILE A 628 2.11 -19.21 -0.11
N LYS A 629 2.81 -19.40 -1.23
CA LYS A 629 4.21 -18.98 -1.41
C LYS A 629 4.28 -17.73 -2.30
N ASN A 630 5.20 -16.83 -1.99
CA ASN A 630 5.61 -15.76 -2.91
C ASN A 630 6.90 -16.17 -3.65
N THR A 631 6.84 -16.26 -4.99
CA THR A 631 7.99 -16.52 -5.86
C THR A 631 8.42 -15.29 -6.66
N GLY A 632 7.84 -14.12 -6.36
CA GLY A 632 8.19 -12.84 -6.96
C GLY A 632 9.23 -12.08 -6.15
N SER A 633 9.94 -11.14 -6.77
CA SER A 633 10.94 -10.34 -6.05
C SER A 633 10.32 -9.39 -5.02
N GLY A 634 9.10 -8.91 -5.25
CA GLY A 634 8.40 -7.96 -4.37
C GLY A 634 7.69 -8.63 -3.19
N ASN A 635 7.74 -8.01 -2.01
CA ASN A 635 7.03 -8.52 -0.83
C ASN A 635 5.51 -8.33 -0.97
N ALA A 636 4.73 -9.39 -0.76
CA ALA A 636 3.28 -9.33 -0.81
C ALA A 636 2.72 -8.79 0.51
N GLY A 637 2.09 -7.61 0.47
CA GLY A 637 1.51 -6.96 1.65
C GLY A 637 0.08 -7.42 1.97
N ASN A 638 -0.16 -7.74 3.23
CA ASN A 638 -1.49 -8.04 3.79
C ASN A 638 -2.26 -9.13 3.01
N VAL A 639 -1.58 -10.24 2.71
CA VAL A 639 -2.13 -11.41 2.01
C VAL A 639 -3.20 -12.10 2.86
N GLN A 640 -4.33 -12.43 2.22
CA GLN A 640 -5.42 -13.22 2.75
C GLN A 640 -5.68 -14.43 1.84
N LEU A 641 -6.11 -15.53 2.44
CA LEU A 641 -6.69 -16.68 1.77
C LEU A 641 -8.20 -16.44 1.65
N ASP A 642 -8.74 -16.54 0.44
CA ASP A 642 -10.17 -16.71 0.17
C ASP A 642 -10.38 -18.16 -0.32
N PHE A 643 -11.04 -18.96 0.51
CA PHE A 643 -11.16 -20.42 0.35
C PHE A 643 -12.63 -20.79 0.19
N LYS A 644 -12.95 -21.73 -0.71
CA LYS A 644 -14.32 -22.10 -1.06
C LYS A 644 -14.59 -23.56 -0.71
N PHE A 645 -15.35 -23.80 0.36
CA PHE A 645 -15.80 -25.14 0.74
C PHE A 645 -16.92 -25.64 -0.20
N PRO A 646 -17.09 -26.98 -0.36
CA PRO A 646 -18.28 -27.54 -1.00
C PRO A 646 -19.57 -27.22 -0.22
N VAL A 647 -20.72 -27.22 -0.91
CA VAL A 647 -22.01 -26.92 -0.30
C VAL A 647 -22.36 -27.93 0.80
N GLY A 648 -22.79 -27.43 1.96
CA GLY A 648 -23.07 -28.23 3.16
C GLY A 648 -21.94 -28.25 4.20
N ILE A 649 -20.82 -27.58 3.91
CA ILE A 649 -19.68 -27.39 4.81
C ILE A 649 -19.52 -25.90 5.12
N GLU A 650 -19.27 -25.60 6.40
CA GLU A 650 -18.96 -24.27 6.91
C GLU A 650 -17.56 -24.23 7.55
N TYR A 651 -16.95 -23.05 7.55
CA TYR A 651 -15.77 -22.73 8.34
C TYR A 651 -16.00 -22.99 9.83
N ASP A 652 -15.05 -23.67 10.44
CA ASP A 652 -15.00 -23.92 11.88
C ASP A 652 -13.88 -23.12 12.53
N THR A 653 -12.64 -23.39 12.11
CA THR A 653 -11.42 -22.83 12.68
C THR A 653 -10.32 -22.74 11.62
N ALA A 654 -9.34 -21.85 11.82
CA ALA A 654 -8.08 -21.89 11.08
C ALA A 654 -6.91 -21.37 11.91
N THR A 655 -5.72 -21.90 11.63
CA THR A 655 -4.43 -21.52 12.22
C THR A 655 -3.36 -21.44 11.13
N SER A 656 -2.21 -20.82 11.42
CA SER A 656 -1.15 -20.66 10.43
C SER A 656 0.25 -20.83 11.02
N ILE A 657 1.16 -21.37 10.22
CA ILE A 657 2.61 -21.28 10.42
C ILE A 657 3.24 -20.58 9.21
N TYR A 658 4.31 -19.83 9.42
CA TYR A 658 5.00 -19.06 8.38
C TYR A 658 6.52 -19.08 8.59
N SER A 659 7.28 -18.90 7.51
CA SER A 659 8.75 -19.06 7.51
C SER A 659 9.42 -18.11 6.53
N LEU A 660 10.76 -18.11 6.51
CA LEU A 660 11.62 -17.32 5.61
C LEU A 660 11.29 -15.81 5.61
N GLY A 661 11.05 -15.25 6.79
CA GLY A 661 10.74 -13.83 6.98
C GLY A 661 9.28 -13.44 6.73
N ALA A 662 8.41 -14.38 6.34
CA ALA A 662 6.97 -14.13 6.36
C ALA A 662 6.47 -13.90 7.80
N ALA A 663 5.47 -13.03 7.94
CA ALA A 663 4.90 -12.63 9.22
C ALA A 663 3.39 -12.38 9.09
N GLY A 664 2.65 -12.36 10.20
CA GLY A 664 1.21 -12.07 10.21
C GLY A 664 0.55 -12.37 11.55
N PRO A 665 -0.78 -12.59 11.57
CA PRO A 665 -1.52 -12.90 12.80
C PRO A 665 -0.95 -14.11 13.56
N ALA A 666 -1.11 -14.10 14.88
CA ALA A 666 -0.74 -15.21 15.75
C ALA A 666 -1.98 -15.80 16.43
N GLY A 667 -2.05 -17.13 16.55
CA GLY A 667 -3.18 -17.84 17.14
C GLY A 667 -4.27 -18.22 16.12
N ALA A 668 -5.52 -18.19 16.57
CA ALA A 668 -6.68 -18.50 15.72
C ALA A 668 -6.99 -17.34 14.76
N LEU A 669 -7.26 -17.66 13.50
CA LEU A 669 -7.51 -16.66 12.46
C LEU A 669 -8.97 -16.18 12.49
N ILE A 670 -9.19 -14.90 12.25
CA ILE A 670 -10.53 -14.31 12.13
C ILE A 670 -11.03 -14.51 10.70
N ASN A 671 -12.20 -15.12 10.53
CA ASN A 671 -12.90 -15.15 9.25
C ASN A 671 -13.61 -13.81 9.00
N THR A 672 -13.31 -13.18 7.86
CA THR A 672 -13.95 -11.94 7.38
C THR A 672 -14.80 -12.14 6.12
N GLY A 673 -14.94 -13.40 5.67
CA GLY A 673 -15.78 -13.81 4.55
C GLY A 673 -17.14 -14.33 5.02
N THR A 674 -17.66 -15.32 4.31
CA THR A 674 -18.86 -16.08 4.71
C THR A 674 -18.47 -17.38 5.42
N ALA A 675 -19.45 -18.16 5.87
CA ALA A 675 -19.19 -19.48 6.45
C ALA A 675 -18.72 -20.50 5.39
N ASN A 676 -19.30 -20.51 4.18
CA ASN A 676 -18.92 -21.45 3.11
C ASN A 676 -17.72 -20.95 2.28
N ASN A 677 -17.58 -19.64 2.10
CA ASN A 677 -16.40 -18.97 1.55
C ASN A 677 -15.70 -18.10 2.62
N PRO A 678 -14.91 -18.70 3.53
CA PRO A 678 -14.12 -17.95 4.51
C PRO A 678 -12.97 -17.15 3.87
N ILE A 679 -12.72 -15.96 4.41
CA ILE A 679 -11.56 -15.13 4.09
C ILE A 679 -10.75 -14.93 5.37
N VAL A 680 -9.50 -15.40 5.39
CA VAL A 680 -8.63 -15.42 6.59
C VAL A 680 -7.21 -14.93 6.26
N GLY A 681 -6.53 -14.30 7.23
CA GLY A 681 -5.11 -13.93 7.12
C GLY A 681 -4.83 -12.48 7.47
N GLY A 682 -3.94 -11.85 6.69
CA GLY A 682 -3.29 -10.58 6.99
C GLY A 682 -1.77 -10.67 7.02
N TYR A 683 -1.18 -11.55 6.19
CA TYR A 683 0.26 -11.86 6.21
C TYR A 683 1.06 -10.89 5.34
N ASN A 684 2.28 -10.57 5.76
CA ASN A 684 3.29 -10.02 4.86
C ASN A 684 4.21 -11.17 4.44
N ILE A 685 4.26 -11.47 3.13
CA ILE A 685 5.01 -12.61 2.58
C ILE A 685 6.13 -12.06 1.68
N PRO A 686 7.40 -12.02 2.16
CA PRO A 686 8.51 -11.54 1.35
C PRO A 686 8.85 -12.51 0.22
N LYS A 687 9.77 -12.11 -0.66
CA LYS A 687 10.38 -12.99 -1.67
C LYS A 687 10.79 -14.34 -1.06
N ASP A 688 10.44 -15.43 -1.73
CA ASP A 688 10.61 -16.83 -1.30
C ASP A 688 9.92 -17.25 0.01
N GLY A 689 9.32 -16.31 0.73
CA GLY A 689 8.50 -16.54 1.92
C GLY A 689 7.23 -17.32 1.61
N TYR A 690 6.73 -18.03 2.63
CA TYR A 690 5.47 -18.76 2.54
C TYR A 690 4.73 -18.81 3.89
N VAL A 691 3.43 -18.99 3.80
CA VAL A 691 2.54 -19.33 4.92
C VAL A 691 1.81 -20.63 4.60
N THR A 692 1.71 -21.52 5.59
CA THR A 692 0.86 -22.71 5.55
C THR A 692 -0.29 -22.50 6.53
N ILE A 693 -1.51 -22.44 6.00
CA ILE A 693 -2.75 -22.24 6.74
C ILE A 693 -3.43 -23.59 6.89
N THR A 694 -3.65 -24.05 8.12
CA THR A 694 -4.52 -25.19 8.39
C THR A 694 -5.94 -24.64 8.55
N ILE A 695 -6.86 -25.02 7.66
CA ILE A 695 -8.26 -24.57 7.66
C ILE A 695 -9.19 -25.76 7.86
N THR A 696 -10.10 -25.65 8.83
CA THR A 696 -11.02 -26.71 9.25
C THR A 696 -12.44 -26.38 8.80
N GLY A 697 -13.07 -27.34 8.12
CA GLY A 697 -14.48 -27.32 7.77
C GLY A 697 -15.29 -28.22 8.70
N ARG A 698 -16.51 -27.78 9.03
CA ARG A 698 -17.53 -28.52 9.79
C ARG A 698 -18.72 -28.82 8.89
N ILE A 699 -19.20 -30.06 8.91
CA ILE A 699 -20.38 -30.51 8.16
C ILE A 699 -21.64 -29.99 8.85
N VAL A 700 -22.47 -29.21 8.13
CA VAL A 700 -23.70 -28.59 8.69
C VAL A 700 -24.99 -29.10 8.07
N GLY A 701 -24.91 -29.73 6.90
CA GLY A 701 -26.02 -30.42 6.23
C GLY A 701 -25.57 -31.78 5.69
N ALA A 702 -26.52 -32.61 5.26
CA ALA A 702 -26.20 -33.91 4.69
C ALA A 702 -25.59 -33.75 3.28
N ILE A 703 -24.30 -34.05 3.14
CA ILE A 703 -23.57 -33.99 1.87
C ILE A 703 -23.91 -35.24 1.02
N SER A 704 -23.99 -35.13 -0.30
CA SER A 704 -24.16 -36.32 -1.16
C SER A 704 -22.91 -37.22 -1.14
N ASN A 705 -23.06 -38.54 -1.19
CA ASN A 705 -21.92 -39.45 -1.19
C ASN A 705 -21.05 -39.29 -2.45
N GLY A 706 -19.78 -38.94 -2.29
CA GLY A 706 -18.86 -38.73 -3.42
C GLY A 706 -17.54 -38.06 -3.00
N THR A 707 -16.68 -37.83 -3.97
CA THR A 707 -15.41 -37.09 -3.80
C THR A 707 -15.61 -35.62 -4.17
N TYR A 708 -15.08 -34.72 -3.35
CA TYR A 708 -15.22 -33.27 -3.51
C TYR A 708 -13.87 -32.58 -3.37
N SER A 709 -13.60 -31.71 -4.33
CA SER A 709 -12.44 -30.83 -4.42
C SER A 709 -12.84 -29.39 -4.02
N VAL A 710 -11.86 -28.51 -3.82
CA VAL A 710 -12.01 -27.12 -3.36
C VAL A 710 -11.29 -26.14 -4.28
N ASP A 711 -11.73 -24.87 -4.29
CA ASP A 711 -10.99 -23.77 -4.93
C ASP A 711 -10.46 -22.83 -3.84
N ALA A 712 -9.26 -22.25 -4.06
CA ALA A 712 -8.63 -21.35 -3.10
C ALA A 712 -7.76 -20.30 -3.79
N GLN A 713 -7.95 -19.03 -3.45
CA GLN A 713 -7.21 -17.91 -4.04
C GLN A 713 -6.50 -17.04 -3.00
N ALA A 714 -5.33 -16.52 -3.37
CA ALA A 714 -4.56 -15.58 -2.56
C ALA A 714 -4.90 -14.14 -2.95
N LEU A 715 -5.51 -13.40 -2.02
CA LEU A 715 -5.86 -11.98 -2.16
C LEU A 715 -4.82 -11.10 -1.45
N TYR A 716 -4.14 -10.19 -2.15
CA TYR A 716 -3.20 -9.24 -1.53
C TYR A 716 -3.53 -7.79 -1.88
N LEU A 717 -3.03 -6.82 -1.10
CA LEU A 717 -3.25 -5.40 -1.40
C LEU A 717 -2.58 -5.04 -2.72
N ASP A 718 -3.32 -4.40 -3.61
CA ASP A 718 -2.83 -4.02 -4.94
C ASP A 718 -1.70 -2.96 -4.84
N PRO A 719 -0.48 -3.27 -5.33
CA PRO A 719 0.63 -2.32 -5.41
C PRO A 719 0.30 -1.03 -6.15
N THR A 720 -0.70 -1.03 -7.02
CA THR A 720 -1.05 0.08 -7.93
C THR A 720 -2.41 0.71 -7.60
N ARG A 721 -2.96 0.44 -6.40
CA ARG A 721 -4.28 0.94 -5.97
C ARG A 721 -4.33 2.45 -5.85
N THR A 722 -5.51 3.02 -6.12
CA THR A 722 -5.79 4.47 -6.12
C THR A 722 -6.46 4.94 -4.82
N ALA A 723 -6.52 6.25 -4.59
CA ALA A 723 -7.18 6.85 -3.43
C ALA A 723 -8.71 6.62 -3.40
N SER A 724 -9.34 6.26 -4.52
CA SER A 724 -10.74 5.84 -4.59
C SER A 724 -10.95 4.34 -4.27
N GLY A 725 -9.87 3.57 -4.14
CA GLY A 725 -9.89 2.16 -3.73
C GLY A 725 -8.69 1.80 -2.85
N PRO A 726 -8.47 2.47 -1.69
CA PRO A 726 -7.25 2.33 -0.90
C PRO A 726 -7.06 0.93 -0.27
N THR A 727 -8.14 0.14 -0.25
CA THR A 727 -8.19 -1.26 0.19
C THR A 727 -8.34 -2.26 -0.96
N ARG A 728 -8.19 -1.84 -2.23
CA ARG A 728 -8.31 -2.73 -3.40
C ARG A 728 -7.36 -3.93 -3.25
N ARG A 729 -7.94 -5.12 -3.34
CA ARG A 729 -7.23 -6.41 -3.35
C ARG A 729 -7.23 -7.02 -4.75
N ILE A 730 -6.14 -7.71 -5.06
CA ILE A 730 -5.90 -8.43 -6.31
C ILE A 730 -5.47 -9.88 -6.05
N THR A 731 -5.58 -10.71 -7.07
CA THR A 731 -5.19 -12.13 -7.07
C THR A 731 -4.57 -12.51 -8.42
N PRO A 732 -3.72 -13.55 -8.51
CA PRO A 732 -3.23 -14.05 -9.80
C PRO A 732 -4.36 -14.40 -10.77
N LEU A 733 -4.20 -14.10 -12.07
CA LEU A 733 -5.24 -14.36 -13.07
C LEU A 733 -5.61 -15.85 -13.20
N VAL A 734 -4.61 -16.74 -13.08
CA VAL A 734 -4.82 -18.19 -13.25
C VAL A 734 -5.63 -18.72 -12.07
N ASN A 735 -6.76 -19.35 -12.37
CA ASN A 735 -7.74 -19.90 -11.42
C ASN A 735 -8.38 -18.88 -10.45
N ALA A 736 -8.40 -17.58 -10.80
CA ALA A 736 -9.12 -16.56 -10.03
C ALA A 736 -10.63 -16.82 -9.99
N PHE A 737 -11.29 -16.42 -8.89
CA PHE A 737 -12.75 -16.45 -8.81
C PHE A 737 -13.35 -15.32 -9.66
N ASN A 738 -14.53 -15.54 -10.26
CA ASN A 738 -15.14 -14.68 -11.29
C ASN A 738 -15.35 -13.20 -10.91
N SER A 739 -15.31 -12.84 -9.63
CA SER A 739 -15.47 -11.47 -9.11
C SER A 739 -14.17 -10.83 -8.63
N ALA A 740 -13.03 -11.54 -8.68
CA ALA A 740 -11.75 -11.05 -8.17
C ALA A 740 -11.04 -10.11 -9.15
N ASN A 741 -10.26 -9.16 -8.64
CA ASN A 741 -9.40 -8.32 -9.48
C ASN A 741 -8.16 -9.10 -9.90
N THR A 742 -7.98 -9.31 -11.20
CA THR A 742 -6.86 -10.08 -11.78
C THR A 742 -5.84 -9.22 -12.53
N SER A 743 -5.98 -7.91 -12.46
CA SER A 743 -5.10 -6.90 -13.10
C SER A 743 -4.79 -5.75 -12.15
N TYR A 744 -3.62 -5.15 -12.34
CA TYR A 744 -3.17 -3.94 -11.63
C TYR A 744 -4.05 -2.73 -12.02
N GLN A 745 -4.42 -1.87 -11.06
CA GLN A 745 -5.36 -0.75 -11.28
C GLN A 745 -4.74 0.39 -12.10
N THR A 746 -3.44 0.66 -11.91
CA THR A 746 -2.71 1.75 -12.58
C THR A 746 -1.31 1.30 -12.98
N GLY A 747 -0.46 2.20 -13.48
CA GLY A 747 0.91 1.88 -13.93
C GLY A 747 1.02 1.07 -15.22
N GLY A 748 -0.06 0.41 -15.67
CA GLY A 748 -0.08 -0.37 -16.92
C GLY A 748 0.53 -1.78 -16.83
N SER A 749 0.83 -2.26 -15.62
CA SER A 749 1.57 -3.52 -15.36
C SER A 749 0.85 -4.84 -15.72
N GLY A 750 -0.26 -4.78 -16.47
CA GLY A 750 -0.95 -5.94 -17.04
C GLY A 750 -1.69 -6.82 -16.02
N ASN A 751 -1.69 -8.13 -16.29
CA ASN A 751 -2.33 -9.14 -15.46
C ASN A 751 -1.44 -9.54 -14.28
N VAL A 752 -2.06 -9.92 -13.17
CA VAL A 752 -1.36 -10.34 -11.96
C VAL A 752 -0.82 -11.76 -12.15
N LEU A 753 0.48 -11.90 -11.90
CA LEU A 753 1.21 -13.16 -12.07
C LEU A 753 0.97 -14.12 -10.91
N GLY A 754 1.11 -15.41 -11.20
CA GLY A 754 1.04 -16.51 -10.25
C GLY A 754 -0.07 -17.49 -10.60
N PHE A 755 -0.49 -18.29 -9.62
CA PHE A 755 -1.68 -19.12 -9.76
C PHE A 755 -2.40 -19.32 -8.43
N ASN A 756 -3.72 -19.31 -8.52
CA ASN A 756 -4.61 -19.78 -7.47
C ASN A 756 -4.83 -21.29 -7.63
N PHE A 757 -5.34 -21.93 -6.58
CA PHE A 757 -5.64 -23.36 -6.59
C PHE A 757 -7.08 -23.60 -7.09
N SER A 758 -7.25 -24.58 -7.96
CA SER A 758 -8.56 -25.15 -8.28
C SER A 758 -8.46 -26.68 -8.28
N GLY A 759 -9.25 -27.31 -7.42
CA GLY A 759 -9.30 -28.77 -7.28
C GLY A 759 -9.68 -29.49 -8.57
N ALA A 760 -10.44 -28.84 -9.45
CA ALA A 760 -10.81 -29.37 -10.78
C ALA A 760 -9.60 -29.67 -11.70
N ALA A 761 -8.39 -29.20 -11.36
CA ALA A 761 -7.14 -29.50 -12.07
C ALA A 761 -6.29 -30.62 -11.42
N THR A 762 -6.65 -31.11 -10.22
CA THR A 762 -5.84 -32.07 -9.46
C THR A 762 -6.70 -33.09 -8.69
N ASN A 763 -6.12 -33.80 -7.73
CA ASN A 763 -6.82 -34.62 -6.74
C ASN A 763 -6.09 -34.66 -5.38
N VAL A 764 -5.24 -33.66 -5.08
CA VAL A 764 -4.47 -33.61 -3.82
C VAL A 764 -5.27 -32.99 -2.66
N ASP A 765 -6.36 -32.32 -3.00
CA ASP A 765 -7.36 -31.74 -2.11
C ASP A 765 -8.65 -32.59 -2.02
N ASP A 766 -8.75 -33.68 -2.78
CA ASP A 766 -9.97 -34.49 -2.84
C ASP A 766 -10.34 -35.11 -1.48
N VAL A 767 -11.55 -34.81 -1.00
CA VAL A 767 -12.15 -35.43 0.19
C VAL A 767 -13.33 -36.31 -0.23
N SER A 768 -13.25 -37.60 0.08
CA SER A 768 -14.35 -38.54 -0.16
C SER A 768 -15.31 -38.60 1.02
N PHE A 769 -16.52 -38.04 0.87
CA PHE A 769 -17.57 -38.11 1.86
C PHE A 769 -18.37 -39.41 1.70
N ILE A 770 -18.22 -40.30 2.68
CA ILE A 770 -19.01 -41.54 2.78
C ILE A 770 -20.25 -41.31 3.64
N LEU A 771 -21.37 -41.96 3.30
CA LEU A 771 -22.57 -41.96 4.13
C LEU A 771 -22.23 -42.34 5.58
N ALA A 772 -22.72 -41.58 6.56
CA ALA A 772 -22.75 -42.06 7.93
C ALA A 772 -23.68 -43.28 8.05
N PRO A 773 -23.42 -44.23 8.97
CA PRO A 773 -24.43 -45.21 9.35
C PRO A 773 -25.60 -44.51 10.04
N THR A 774 -26.79 -45.09 9.96
CA THR A 774 -27.95 -44.67 10.75
C THR A 774 -28.56 -45.86 11.48
N LEU A 775 -29.09 -45.61 12.68
CA LEU A 775 -29.83 -46.56 13.48
C LEU A 775 -30.93 -45.79 14.21
N VAL A 776 -32.20 -46.20 14.02
CA VAL A 776 -33.37 -45.47 14.54
C VAL A 776 -34.35 -46.47 15.15
N LEU A 777 -34.86 -46.17 16.35
CA LEU A 777 -36.03 -46.85 16.90
C LEU A 777 -37.26 -46.47 16.04
N SER A 778 -37.73 -47.40 15.22
CA SER A 778 -38.81 -47.16 14.26
C SER A 778 -40.18 -47.64 14.73
N ASN A 779 -40.25 -48.52 15.74
CA ASN A 779 -41.48 -48.86 16.45
C ASN A 779 -41.20 -49.46 17.84
N GLY A 780 -42.17 -49.37 18.75
CA GLY A 780 -42.11 -49.96 20.10
C GLY A 780 -41.38 -49.11 21.13
N ASN A 781 -41.05 -49.71 22.27
CA ASN A 781 -40.36 -49.05 23.38
C ASN A 781 -39.05 -49.78 23.70
N GLN A 782 -37.95 -49.03 23.73
CA GLN A 782 -36.60 -49.49 24.02
C GLN A 782 -36.48 -50.23 25.36
N SER A 783 -37.19 -49.80 26.41
CA SER A 783 -37.14 -50.43 27.74
C SER A 783 -38.54 -50.79 28.24
N GLN A 784 -38.73 -52.02 28.75
CA GLN A 784 -40.03 -52.59 29.08
C GLN A 784 -40.00 -53.42 30.38
N THR A 785 -41.16 -53.62 31.00
CA THR A 785 -41.33 -54.49 32.17
C THR A 785 -42.59 -55.30 32.00
N VAL A 786 -42.51 -56.62 32.22
CA VAL A 786 -43.58 -57.58 31.96
C VAL A 786 -43.68 -58.65 33.05
N CYS A 787 -44.78 -59.38 33.06
CA CYS A 787 -44.97 -60.51 33.97
C CYS A 787 -44.41 -61.81 33.39
N THR A 788 -44.03 -62.76 34.25
CA THR A 788 -43.58 -64.09 33.86
C THR A 788 -44.67 -64.79 33.04
N GLY A 789 -44.34 -65.16 31.80
CA GLY A 789 -45.31 -65.73 30.84
C GLY A 789 -45.99 -64.70 29.93
N THR A 790 -45.77 -63.39 30.12
CA THR A 790 -46.28 -62.32 29.24
C THR A 790 -45.22 -61.91 28.22
N ALA A 791 -45.61 -61.69 26.97
CA ALA A 791 -44.71 -61.23 25.92
C ALA A 791 -44.40 -59.72 26.05
N ILE A 792 -43.20 -59.31 25.62
CA ILE A 792 -42.90 -57.89 25.41
C ILE A 792 -43.62 -57.35 24.17
N SER A 793 -43.82 -56.03 24.12
CA SER A 793 -44.24 -55.37 22.88
C SER A 793 -43.08 -55.35 21.88
N SER A 794 -43.35 -55.72 20.63
CA SER A 794 -42.34 -55.77 19.57
C SER A 794 -41.60 -54.45 19.41
N THR A 795 -40.28 -54.47 19.56
CA THR A 795 -39.43 -53.28 19.41
C THR A 795 -38.64 -53.39 18.11
N VAL A 796 -38.78 -52.41 17.22
CA VAL A 796 -38.19 -52.43 15.88
C VAL A 796 -37.15 -51.33 15.75
N TYR A 797 -35.94 -51.71 15.37
CA TYR A 797 -34.88 -50.78 14.99
C TYR A 797 -34.62 -50.90 13.48
N THR A 798 -34.60 -49.78 12.78
CA THR A 798 -34.21 -49.70 11.36
C THR A 798 -32.77 -49.20 11.26
N TRP A 799 -31.94 -49.86 10.44
CA TRP A 799 -30.58 -49.40 10.14
C TRP A 799 -30.46 -48.89 8.70
N GLY A 800 -29.47 -48.04 8.44
CA GLY A 800 -29.32 -47.41 7.13
C GLY A 800 -27.98 -46.69 6.96
N GLY A 801 -27.93 -45.82 5.93
CA GLY A 801 -26.69 -45.18 5.52
C GLY A 801 -25.63 -46.21 5.10
N SER A 802 -24.39 -46.07 5.56
CA SER A 802 -23.31 -47.03 5.30
C SER A 802 -23.37 -48.31 6.14
N ALA A 803 -24.27 -48.41 7.13
CA ALA A 803 -24.44 -49.67 7.87
C ALA A 803 -24.94 -50.76 6.92
N THR A 804 -24.10 -51.77 6.70
CA THR A 804 -24.47 -52.97 5.94
C THR A 804 -25.37 -53.86 6.77
N ASP A 805 -25.10 -54.02 8.07
CA ASP A 805 -25.84 -54.90 8.96
C ASP A 805 -25.88 -54.40 10.43
N VAL A 806 -26.56 -55.13 11.32
CA VAL A 806 -26.62 -54.88 12.78
C VAL A 806 -26.33 -56.14 13.60
N THR A 807 -25.83 -55.95 14.82
CA THR A 807 -25.76 -57.00 15.86
C THR A 807 -26.66 -56.64 17.03
N VAL A 808 -27.16 -57.65 17.74
CA VAL A 808 -27.86 -57.48 19.02
C VAL A 808 -27.10 -58.25 20.09
N ALA A 809 -26.68 -57.56 21.14
CA ALA A 809 -25.89 -58.10 22.24
C ALA A 809 -26.69 -58.14 23.55
N SER A 810 -26.31 -59.05 24.45
CA SER A 810 -26.88 -59.20 25.80
C SER A 810 -28.40 -59.43 25.88
N LEU A 811 -29.02 -59.92 24.79
CA LEU A 811 -30.47 -60.12 24.74
C LEU A 811 -30.96 -61.08 25.85
N PRO A 812 -31.91 -60.67 26.72
CA PRO A 812 -32.45 -61.50 27.79
C PRO A 812 -33.07 -62.83 27.30
N THR A 813 -32.90 -63.88 28.08
CA THR A 813 -33.40 -65.23 27.74
C THR A 813 -34.91 -65.24 27.58
N GLY A 814 -35.41 -65.97 26.56
CA GLY A 814 -36.84 -65.99 26.19
C GLY A 814 -37.24 -64.92 25.17
N LEU A 815 -36.37 -63.95 24.88
CA LEU A 815 -36.52 -63.04 23.74
C LEU A 815 -35.76 -63.54 22.50
N THR A 816 -36.23 -63.10 21.34
CA THR A 816 -35.59 -63.30 20.03
C THR A 816 -35.43 -61.97 19.30
N ALA A 817 -34.27 -61.77 18.68
CA ALA A 817 -33.99 -60.64 17.80
C ALA A 817 -34.06 -61.10 16.34
N THR A 818 -35.22 -60.95 15.71
CA THR A 818 -35.45 -61.37 14.32
C THR A 818 -35.01 -60.26 13.38
N LYS A 819 -33.94 -60.53 12.62
CA LYS A 819 -33.40 -59.62 11.60
C LYS A 819 -34.06 -59.85 10.24
N ASN A 820 -34.53 -58.78 9.60
CA ASN A 820 -34.91 -58.73 8.20
C ASN A 820 -33.92 -57.84 7.43
N ALA A 821 -32.96 -58.47 6.76
CA ALA A 821 -31.93 -57.77 6.00
C ALA A 821 -32.48 -56.99 4.77
N ALA A 822 -33.55 -57.47 4.15
CA ALA A 822 -34.16 -56.82 2.99
C ALA A 822 -34.90 -55.53 3.37
N ALA A 823 -35.56 -55.50 4.52
CA ALA A 823 -36.21 -54.31 5.08
C ALA A 823 -35.28 -53.45 5.96
N LYS A 824 -34.01 -53.86 6.14
CA LYS A 824 -33.04 -53.31 7.10
C LYS A 824 -33.63 -53.06 8.50
N THR A 825 -34.40 -54.02 9.01
CA THR A 825 -35.01 -53.95 10.35
C THR A 825 -34.62 -55.12 11.24
N VAL A 826 -34.43 -54.86 12.54
CA VAL A 826 -34.32 -55.90 13.56
C VAL A 826 -35.43 -55.71 14.59
N THR A 827 -36.20 -56.78 14.79
CA THR A 827 -37.40 -56.79 15.62
C THR A 827 -37.16 -57.67 16.83
N ILE A 828 -37.20 -57.09 18.02
CA ILE A 828 -37.01 -57.78 19.30
C ILE A 828 -38.39 -58.12 19.88
N THR A 829 -38.65 -59.41 20.10
CA THR A 829 -39.94 -59.96 20.55
C THR A 829 -39.72 -61.14 21.50
N GLY A 830 -40.79 -61.69 22.07
CA GLY A 830 -40.77 -62.94 22.84
C GLY A 830 -41.30 -62.80 24.25
N ILE A 831 -41.20 -63.88 25.03
CA ILE A 831 -41.62 -63.97 26.43
C ILE A 831 -40.35 -64.10 27.27
N PRO A 832 -39.86 -63.01 27.90
CA PRO A 832 -38.61 -63.05 28.64
C PRO A 832 -38.78 -63.92 29.90
N SER A 833 -37.83 -64.83 30.13
CA SER A 833 -37.77 -65.68 31.32
C SER A 833 -36.91 -65.08 32.43
N ALA A 834 -36.10 -64.05 32.12
CA ALA A 834 -35.24 -63.35 33.07
C ALA A 834 -35.10 -61.85 32.71
N THR A 835 -34.79 -61.05 33.72
CA THR A 835 -34.45 -59.62 33.60
C THR A 835 -33.06 -59.41 33.00
N GLY A 836 -32.85 -58.38 32.17
CA GLY A 836 -31.54 -58.02 31.62
C GLY A 836 -31.55 -56.78 30.74
N THR A 837 -30.40 -56.44 30.14
CA THR A 837 -30.21 -55.25 29.29
C THR A 837 -29.59 -55.65 27.94
N TYR A 838 -30.08 -55.06 26.84
CA TYR A 838 -29.65 -55.39 25.48
C TYR A 838 -29.15 -54.15 24.74
N SER A 839 -28.28 -54.34 23.74
CA SER A 839 -27.88 -53.27 22.80
C SER A 839 -27.96 -53.75 21.35
N VAL A 840 -28.32 -52.83 20.47
CA VAL A 840 -28.36 -52.98 19.01
C VAL A 840 -27.28 -52.07 18.44
N ASN A 841 -26.32 -52.64 17.71
CA ASN A 841 -25.14 -51.95 17.21
C ASN A 841 -25.03 -52.11 15.69
N THR A 842 -24.80 -51.02 14.95
CA THR A 842 -24.48 -51.13 13.51
C THR A 842 -23.12 -51.78 13.31
N ILE A 843 -23.00 -52.62 12.28
CA ILE A 843 -21.75 -53.26 11.88
C ILE A 843 -21.53 -53.14 10.36
N GLY A 844 -20.27 -53.28 9.96
CA GLY A 844 -19.88 -53.27 8.55
C GLY A 844 -20.09 -51.93 7.83
N GLN A 845 -20.22 -50.82 8.58
CA GLN A 845 -19.99 -49.48 8.04
C GLN A 845 -18.52 -49.26 7.66
N THR A 846 -18.27 -48.41 6.66
CA THR A 846 -16.92 -48.11 6.16
C THR A 846 -16.20 -47.12 7.08
N ALA A 847 -14.92 -47.38 7.40
CA ALA A 847 -14.08 -46.42 8.11
C ALA A 847 -13.91 -45.12 7.29
N PRO A 848 -13.86 -43.92 7.92
CA PRO A 848 -13.72 -43.69 9.37
C PRO A 848 -15.05 -43.68 10.16
N CYS A 849 -16.20 -44.02 9.57
CA CYS A 849 -17.46 -44.03 10.32
C CYS A 849 -17.46 -45.06 11.47
N THR A 850 -17.82 -44.60 12.67
CA THR A 850 -17.98 -45.43 13.87
C THR A 850 -19.36 -46.11 13.91
N ALA A 851 -19.50 -47.16 14.73
CA ALA A 851 -20.78 -47.81 14.93
C ALA A 851 -21.74 -46.92 15.74
N ILE A 852 -23.03 -46.94 15.40
CA ILE A 852 -24.09 -46.39 16.25
C ILE A 852 -24.66 -47.51 17.13
N SER A 853 -24.86 -47.20 18.41
CA SER A 853 -25.45 -48.10 19.41
C SER A 853 -26.73 -47.50 19.98
N LEU A 854 -27.78 -48.31 20.09
CA LEU A 854 -29.03 -48.01 20.82
C LEU A 854 -29.39 -49.24 21.65
N GLY A 855 -29.79 -49.08 22.92
CA GLY A 855 -30.03 -50.22 23.82
C GLY A 855 -30.98 -49.89 24.96
N GLY A 856 -31.55 -50.93 25.58
CA GLY A 856 -32.59 -50.80 26.60
C GLY A 856 -32.67 -51.98 27.55
N THR A 857 -33.68 -51.97 28.42
CA THR A 857 -33.79 -52.87 29.59
C THR A 857 -35.11 -53.63 29.61
N ILE A 858 -35.10 -54.89 30.05
CA ILE A 858 -36.29 -55.75 30.14
C ILE A 858 -36.34 -56.38 31.53
N THR A 859 -37.49 -56.30 32.20
CA THR A 859 -37.68 -56.81 33.58
C THR A 859 -38.87 -57.77 33.68
N VAL A 860 -38.76 -58.83 34.50
CA VAL A 860 -39.72 -59.97 34.54
C VAL A 860 -40.19 -60.32 35.97
N ASN A 861 -41.51 -60.45 36.17
CA ASN A 861 -42.17 -60.44 37.49
C ASN A 861 -43.23 -61.57 37.72
N PRO A 862 -43.28 -62.29 38.87
CA PRO A 862 -44.09 -63.53 39.06
C PRO A 862 -45.54 -63.38 39.62
N LEU A 863 -46.38 -64.43 39.44
CA LEU A 863 -47.86 -64.44 39.57
C LEU A 863 -48.48 -65.12 40.84
N PRO A 864 -49.78 -64.89 41.19
CA PRO A 864 -50.46 -65.39 42.42
C PRO A 864 -51.48 -66.57 42.27
N SER A 865 -52.26 -66.91 43.32
CA SER A 865 -53.28 -68.00 43.39
C SER A 865 -54.74 -67.56 43.67
N ILE A 866 -55.74 -68.46 43.47
CA ILE A 866 -57.16 -68.16 43.14
C ILE A 866 -58.23 -68.58 44.19
N TYR A 867 -59.26 -67.75 44.44
CA TYR A 867 -60.44 -67.95 45.33
C TYR A 867 -61.77 -67.35 44.74
N SER A 868 -62.84 -67.07 45.52
CA SER A 868 -64.20 -66.69 45.01
C SER A 868 -64.99 -65.55 45.74
N VAL A 869 -65.97 -64.87 45.07
CA VAL A 869 -66.51 -63.49 45.35
C VAL A 869 -68.04 -63.38 45.68
N THR A 870 -68.50 -62.32 46.40
CA THR A 870 -69.94 -62.04 46.81
C THR A 870 -70.33 -60.53 46.93
N GLY A 871 -71.57 -60.03 46.59
CA GLY A 871 -72.06 -58.63 46.92
C GLY A 871 -73.13 -57.91 46.01
N GLY A 872 -73.57 -56.64 46.31
CA GLY A 872 -74.35 -55.74 45.38
C GLY A 872 -75.23 -54.54 45.92
N GLY A 873 -75.70 -53.59 45.05
CA GLY A 873 -76.62 -52.41 45.35
C GLY A 873 -76.60 -51.17 44.37
N ALA A 874 -76.79 -49.88 44.77
CA ALA A 874 -76.74 -48.64 43.89
C ALA A 874 -76.76 -47.23 44.59
N TYR A 875 -76.20 -46.12 44.00
CA TYR A 875 -76.25 -44.68 44.44
C TYR A 875 -75.48 -43.66 43.48
N CYS A 876 -75.27 -42.36 43.81
CA CYS A 876 -74.57 -41.32 42.97
C CYS A 876 -73.07 -41.01 43.31
N SER A 877 -72.20 -40.68 42.34
CA SER A 877 -70.73 -40.62 42.55
C SER A 877 -70.31 -39.57 43.59
N GLY A 878 -69.78 -40.04 44.73
CA GLY A 878 -69.51 -39.26 45.93
C GLY A 878 -70.31 -39.69 47.17
N GLY A 879 -71.39 -40.45 47.01
CA GLY A 879 -72.14 -41.08 48.12
C GLY A 879 -71.56 -42.43 48.59
N GLY A 880 -72.28 -43.10 49.51
CA GLY A 880 -71.70 -44.08 50.45
C GLY A 880 -71.67 -45.58 50.09
N GLY A 881 -72.28 -46.05 48.99
CA GLY A 881 -72.09 -47.43 48.51
C GLY A 881 -72.74 -48.59 49.31
N VAL A 882 -72.44 -49.83 48.87
CA VAL A 882 -73.17 -51.10 49.17
C VAL A 882 -72.25 -52.36 49.11
N ALA A 883 -72.39 -53.35 50.02
CA ALA A 883 -71.31 -54.30 50.36
C ALA A 883 -70.87 -55.36 49.32
N VAL A 884 -69.56 -55.69 49.30
CA VAL A 884 -68.92 -56.77 48.48
C VAL A 884 -67.72 -57.45 49.21
N GLY A 885 -67.44 -58.75 48.98
CA GLY A 885 -66.41 -59.59 49.66
C GLY A 885 -65.83 -60.78 48.86
N LEU A 886 -64.91 -61.55 49.46
CA LEU A 886 -64.15 -62.72 48.93
C LEU A 886 -63.96 -63.83 49.99
N ALA A 887 -64.04 -65.10 49.60
CA ALA A 887 -64.08 -66.26 50.49
C ALA A 887 -62.74 -66.70 51.14
N ASN A 888 -61.57 -66.44 50.54
CA ASN A 888 -60.26 -66.77 51.15
C ASN A 888 -59.08 -66.02 50.47
N SER A 889 -57.85 -66.09 51.01
CA SER A 889 -56.67 -65.32 50.52
C SER A 889 -55.29 -65.91 50.88
N GLN A 890 -54.21 -65.43 50.26
CA GLN A 890 -52.79 -65.78 50.56
C GLN A 890 -51.97 -64.58 51.07
N SER A 891 -50.99 -64.84 51.94
CA SER A 891 -50.02 -63.82 52.40
C SER A 891 -49.05 -63.36 51.30
N GLY A 892 -48.64 -62.09 51.35
CA GLY A 892 -47.76 -61.45 50.36
C GLY A 892 -48.45 -61.05 49.04
N ILE A 893 -49.72 -61.39 48.86
CA ILE A 893 -50.52 -61.12 47.68
C ILE A 893 -51.64 -60.15 48.03
N ASN A 894 -51.81 -59.10 47.24
CA ASN A 894 -52.84 -58.09 47.42
C ASN A 894 -54.07 -58.43 46.59
N TYR A 895 -55.16 -58.80 47.24
CA TYR A 895 -56.45 -59.14 46.63
C TYR A 895 -57.22 -57.86 46.36
N GLN A 896 -57.23 -57.48 45.09
CA GLN A 896 -57.89 -56.29 44.60
C GLN A 896 -59.27 -56.67 44.09
N LEU A 897 -60.31 -56.28 44.83
CA LEU A 897 -61.65 -56.27 44.26
C LEU A 897 -61.64 -55.39 43.00
N GLN A 898 -62.30 -55.87 41.96
CA GLN A 898 -62.46 -55.20 40.68
C GLN A 898 -63.93 -55.06 40.33
N ILE A 899 -64.23 -54.26 39.31
CA ILE A 899 -65.55 -54.02 38.76
C ILE A 899 -65.49 -53.82 37.26
N GLY A 900 -66.15 -54.69 36.50
CA GLY A 900 -65.97 -54.77 35.03
C GLY A 900 -64.50 -54.98 34.59
N GLY A 901 -63.62 -55.44 35.50
CA GLY A 901 -62.17 -55.53 35.29
C GLY A 901 -61.32 -54.38 35.85
N VAL A 902 -61.92 -53.35 36.47
CA VAL A 902 -61.22 -52.18 37.04
C VAL A 902 -61.16 -52.23 38.55
N ASN A 903 -60.01 -51.97 39.15
CA ASN A 903 -59.77 -52.02 40.60
C ASN A 903 -60.70 -51.08 41.42
N ASP A 904 -61.38 -51.61 42.45
CA ASP A 904 -62.24 -50.85 43.37
C ASP A 904 -61.84 -51.03 44.85
N GLY A 905 -61.62 -49.91 45.55
CA GLY A 905 -60.98 -49.87 46.85
C GLY A 905 -59.48 -50.20 46.80
N ALA A 906 -58.80 -50.13 47.94
CA ALA A 906 -57.40 -50.58 48.03
C ALA A 906 -57.32 -52.11 47.97
N ALA A 907 -56.32 -52.65 47.27
CA ALA A 907 -56.05 -54.08 47.25
C ALA A 907 -55.69 -54.59 48.66
N VAL A 908 -56.49 -55.52 49.19
CA VAL A 908 -56.32 -56.02 50.56
C VAL A 908 -55.25 -57.09 50.57
N ALA A 909 -54.17 -56.87 51.33
CA ALA A 909 -53.17 -57.90 51.58
C ALA A 909 -53.83 -59.13 52.18
N GLY A 910 -53.69 -60.27 51.51
CA GLY A 910 -54.24 -61.54 51.99
C GLY A 910 -53.51 -62.02 53.24
N THR A 911 -54.21 -62.83 54.04
CA THR A 911 -53.75 -63.24 55.38
C THR A 911 -53.84 -64.73 55.62
N GLY A 912 -54.36 -65.51 54.66
CA GLY A 912 -54.75 -66.92 54.88
C GLY A 912 -56.23 -67.08 55.30
N SER A 913 -57.08 -66.08 55.05
CA SER A 913 -58.49 -66.08 55.48
C SER A 913 -59.40 -65.27 54.52
N ALA A 914 -60.72 -65.36 54.74
CA ALA A 914 -61.72 -64.60 54.01
C ALA A 914 -61.52 -63.07 54.12
N ILE A 915 -61.92 -62.33 53.09
CA ILE A 915 -61.77 -60.87 53.00
C ILE A 915 -63.12 -60.21 52.76
N SER A 916 -63.44 -59.18 53.54
CA SER A 916 -64.51 -58.22 53.21
C SER A 916 -63.88 -56.95 52.65
N PHE A 917 -64.47 -56.36 51.61
CA PHE A 917 -63.98 -55.11 51.01
C PHE A 917 -64.82 -53.88 51.41
N GLY A 918 -65.87 -54.05 52.23
CA GLY A 918 -66.74 -52.97 52.71
C GLY A 918 -67.85 -52.56 51.73
N ASN A 919 -68.53 -51.45 52.03
CA ASN A 919 -69.56 -50.86 51.19
C ASN A 919 -68.93 -50.21 49.95
N LYS A 920 -69.45 -50.57 48.77
CA LYS A 920 -68.83 -50.32 47.47
C LYS A 920 -69.59 -49.35 46.59
N THR A 921 -68.79 -48.61 45.84
CA THR A 921 -69.22 -47.39 45.19
C THR A 921 -69.31 -47.60 43.68
N ALA A 922 -68.25 -48.01 42.97
CA ALA A 922 -68.23 -48.11 41.50
C ALA A 922 -69.42 -48.85 40.81
N VAL A 923 -69.67 -48.52 39.52
CA VAL A 923 -70.73 -49.10 38.63
C VAL A 923 -70.33 -50.44 38.01
N GLY A 924 -71.17 -51.47 38.13
CA GLY A 924 -71.07 -52.70 37.34
C GLY A 924 -70.87 -53.98 38.16
N ILE A 925 -70.33 -54.99 37.48
CA ILE A 925 -70.20 -56.36 37.99
C ILE A 925 -68.81 -56.52 38.61
N TYR A 926 -68.80 -56.69 39.93
CA TYR A 926 -67.61 -56.86 40.76
C TYR A 926 -67.02 -58.26 40.68
N THR A 927 -65.76 -58.36 40.30
CA THR A 927 -64.92 -59.57 40.38
C THR A 927 -63.75 -59.31 41.35
N VAL A 928 -62.80 -60.23 41.55
CA VAL A 928 -61.54 -59.93 42.27
C VAL A 928 -60.37 -60.36 41.41
N VAL A 929 -59.27 -59.62 41.48
CA VAL A 929 -57.97 -59.98 40.91
C VAL A 929 -56.93 -59.96 42.02
N ALA A 930 -56.19 -61.06 42.18
CA ALA A 930 -55.06 -61.13 43.08
C ALA A 930 -53.81 -60.58 42.38
N THR A 931 -53.07 -59.69 43.03
CA THR A 931 -51.88 -59.03 42.48
C THR A 931 -50.69 -59.23 43.42
N ASN A 932 -49.54 -59.63 42.89
CA ASN A 932 -48.29 -59.70 43.65
C ASN A 932 -47.86 -58.29 44.08
N ALA A 933 -47.84 -58.05 45.40
CA ALA A 933 -47.75 -56.71 45.99
C ALA A 933 -46.50 -55.93 45.54
N THR A 934 -45.39 -56.64 45.35
CA THR A 934 -44.08 -56.04 45.04
C THR A 934 -43.87 -55.84 43.54
N THR A 935 -44.64 -56.51 42.68
CA THR A 935 -44.27 -56.70 41.26
C THR A 935 -45.40 -56.44 40.25
N GLY A 936 -46.64 -56.21 40.70
CA GLY A 936 -47.79 -55.82 39.86
C GLY A 936 -48.46 -56.95 39.05
N CYS A 937 -47.91 -58.16 39.11
CA CYS A 937 -48.37 -59.28 38.29
C CYS A 937 -49.53 -60.04 38.95
N ASN A 938 -50.57 -60.34 38.16
CA ASN A 938 -51.91 -60.56 38.69
C ASN A 938 -52.72 -61.67 37.98
N THR A 939 -53.74 -62.19 38.66
CA THR A 939 -54.61 -63.28 38.19
C THR A 939 -56.04 -63.16 38.76
N SER A 940 -57.05 -63.67 38.06
CA SER A 940 -58.48 -63.48 38.39
C SER A 940 -59.08 -64.53 39.32
N MET A 941 -59.94 -64.08 40.23
CA MET A 941 -60.78 -64.88 41.13
C MET A 941 -62.12 -65.25 40.46
N THR A 942 -62.93 -66.10 41.10
CA THR A 942 -64.17 -66.66 40.51
C THR A 942 -65.47 -66.12 41.16
N GLY A 943 -66.52 -65.90 40.35
CA GLY A 943 -67.81 -65.34 40.84
C GLY A 943 -67.87 -63.81 40.85
N SER A 944 -69.02 -63.23 41.22
CA SER A 944 -69.23 -61.77 41.20
C SER A 944 -70.41 -61.23 42.04
N GLY A 945 -70.50 -59.90 42.20
CA GLY A 945 -71.63 -59.12 42.76
C GLY A 945 -71.89 -57.83 41.96
N VAL A 946 -72.98 -57.07 42.12
CA VAL A 946 -73.36 -56.00 41.12
C VAL A 946 -73.85 -54.67 41.73
N VAL A 947 -73.36 -53.51 41.26
CA VAL A 947 -73.74 -52.15 41.73
C VAL A 947 -73.98 -51.15 40.57
N SER A 948 -74.56 -49.95 40.81
CA SER A 948 -74.64 -48.86 39.81
C SER A 948 -74.50 -47.40 40.32
N ILE A 949 -74.03 -46.49 39.43
CA ILE A 949 -73.82 -45.03 39.63
C ILE A 949 -73.93 -44.21 38.31
N ASN A 950 -74.09 -42.89 38.43
CA ASN A 950 -73.77 -41.83 37.46
C ASN A 950 -72.36 -41.22 37.70
N SER A 951 -71.57 -40.89 36.67
CA SER A 951 -70.12 -40.61 36.74
C SER A 951 -69.67 -39.15 36.52
N LEU A 952 -68.40 -38.84 36.88
CA LEU A 952 -67.76 -37.52 36.72
C LEU A 952 -67.01 -37.38 35.36
N PRO A 953 -66.92 -36.17 34.78
CA PRO A 953 -66.23 -35.92 33.50
C PRO A 953 -64.70 -35.83 33.64
N ALA A 954 -63.98 -36.12 32.55
CA ALA A 954 -62.52 -36.02 32.47
C ALA A 954 -62.02 -34.57 32.38
N ALA A 955 -60.82 -34.30 32.89
CA ALA A 955 -60.16 -32.98 32.82
C ALA A 955 -59.80 -32.58 31.37
N PRO A 956 -59.61 -31.27 31.06
CA PRO A 956 -59.32 -30.81 29.70
C PRO A 956 -57.99 -31.32 29.17
N THR A 957 -57.88 -31.57 27.87
CA THR A 957 -56.68 -32.10 27.19
C THR A 957 -56.16 -31.14 26.11
N ALA A 958 -54.98 -31.45 25.55
CA ALA A 958 -54.27 -30.59 24.59
C ALA A 958 -54.07 -29.12 25.03
N PRO A 959 -53.51 -28.85 26.23
CA PRO A 959 -53.13 -27.49 26.63
C PRO A 959 -52.02 -26.94 25.71
N MET A 960 -52.26 -25.82 25.05
CA MET A 960 -51.21 -25.08 24.33
C MET A 960 -50.73 -23.93 25.21
N ASN A 961 -49.45 -23.96 25.60
CA ASN A 961 -48.80 -22.77 26.16
C ASN A 961 -48.64 -21.73 25.04
N VAL A 962 -49.07 -20.49 25.29
CA VAL A 962 -49.04 -19.43 24.28
C VAL A 962 -47.94 -18.44 24.63
N THR A 963 -46.92 -18.36 23.78
CA THR A 963 -45.80 -17.42 23.92
C THR A 963 -45.79 -16.46 22.74
N VAL A 964 -45.74 -15.15 23.01
CA VAL A 964 -45.56 -14.09 22.01
C VAL A 964 -44.51 -13.08 22.47
N CYS A 965 -44.03 -12.24 21.56
CA CYS A 965 -43.22 -11.07 21.90
C CYS A 965 -44.10 -9.87 22.25
N GLU A 966 -43.59 -8.96 23.09
CA GLU A 966 -44.25 -7.69 23.39
C GLU A 966 -44.36 -6.78 22.15
N THR A 967 -45.49 -6.08 22.00
CA THR A 967 -45.78 -5.22 20.81
C THR A 967 -46.11 -3.77 21.15
N GLY A 968 -45.87 -3.33 22.39
CA GLY A 968 -46.14 -1.96 22.88
C GLY A 968 -47.62 -1.58 23.01
N SER A 969 -48.51 -2.40 22.45
CA SER A 969 -49.96 -2.34 22.64
C SER A 969 -50.42 -3.38 23.67
N SER A 970 -51.62 -3.22 24.22
CA SER A 970 -52.22 -4.20 25.13
C SER A 970 -52.50 -5.51 24.40
N GLN A 971 -51.71 -6.55 24.69
CA GLN A 971 -51.86 -7.89 24.11
C GLN A 971 -52.71 -8.77 25.02
N THR A 972 -53.71 -9.42 24.43
CA THR A 972 -54.61 -10.36 25.11
C THR A 972 -54.31 -11.78 24.64
N LEU A 973 -53.59 -12.55 25.45
CA LEU A 973 -53.45 -13.99 25.26
C LEU A 973 -54.58 -14.73 25.97
N THR A 974 -55.21 -15.71 25.34
CA THR A 974 -56.30 -16.51 25.92
C THR A 974 -55.82 -17.94 26.14
N ALA A 975 -56.03 -18.50 27.35
CA ALA A 975 -55.80 -19.92 27.58
C ALA A 975 -56.89 -20.77 26.93
N THR A 976 -56.48 -21.79 26.16
CA THR A 976 -57.37 -22.74 25.49
C THR A 976 -56.96 -24.17 25.80
N ALA A 977 -57.95 -25.03 26.03
CA ALA A 977 -57.79 -26.48 26.16
C ALA A 977 -59.07 -27.16 25.64
N THR A 978 -58.94 -28.38 25.13
CA THR A 978 -60.06 -29.14 24.56
C THR A 978 -60.80 -29.88 25.68
N VAL A 979 -62.13 -29.74 25.72
CA VAL A 979 -63.00 -30.54 26.60
C VAL A 979 -63.72 -31.65 25.82
N PRO A 980 -64.12 -32.75 26.49
CA PRO A 980 -64.99 -33.77 25.89
C PRO A 980 -66.29 -33.19 25.32
N SER A 981 -66.81 -33.81 24.26
CA SER A 981 -68.08 -33.40 23.63
C SER A 981 -69.23 -33.34 24.65
N GLY A 982 -70.08 -32.32 24.54
CA GLY A 982 -71.18 -32.06 25.47
C GLY A 982 -70.77 -31.52 26.85
N SER A 983 -69.47 -31.25 27.10
CA SER A 983 -68.98 -30.66 28.35
C SER A 983 -68.58 -29.19 28.18
N SER A 984 -68.49 -28.49 29.31
CA SER A 984 -68.04 -27.09 29.42
C SER A 984 -66.72 -26.99 30.19
N ILE A 985 -65.98 -25.87 30.02
CA ILE A 985 -64.74 -25.58 30.75
C ILE A 985 -64.92 -24.35 31.66
N VAL A 986 -64.38 -24.44 32.88
CA VAL A 986 -64.26 -23.31 33.82
C VAL A 986 -62.79 -23.17 34.20
N TRP A 987 -62.25 -21.95 34.08
CA TRP A 987 -60.84 -21.66 34.33
C TRP A 987 -60.63 -21.02 35.70
N TYR A 988 -59.46 -21.26 36.28
CA TYR A 988 -59.08 -20.80 37.62
C TYR A 988 -57.63 -20.28 37.67
N ASP A 989 -57.33 -19.48 38.69
CA ASP A 989 -55.99 -18.96 39.00
C ASP A 989 -55.08 -19.98 39.72
N ALA A 990 -55.64 -21.02 40.34
CA ALA A 990 -54.91 -22.06 41.07
C ALA A 990 -55.25 -23.49 40.64
N ALA A 991 -54.31 -24.42 40.86
CA ALA A 991 -54.49 -25.85 40.57
C ALA A 991 -55.57 -26.51 41.45
N ILE A 992 -55.68 -26.07 42.72
CA ILE A 992 -56.65 -26.51 43.72
C ILE A 992 -57.13 -25.25 44.46
N GLY A 993 -58.44 -25.12 44.72
CA GLY A 993 -59.03 -23.89 45.26
C GLY A 993 -59.02 -22.75 44.24
N GLY A 994 -58.80 -21.51 44.68
CA GLY A 994 -58.67 -20.35 43.79
C GLY A 994 -59.97 -19.81 43.20
N ASN A 995 -59.88 -18.69 42.49
CA ASN A 995 -60.99 -17.95 41.92
C ASN A 995 -61.27 -18.37 40.47
N VAL A 996 -62.51 -18.21 40.00
CA VAL A 996 -62.86 -18.40 38.58
C VAL A 996 -62.33 -17.22 37.77
N VAL A 997 -61.59 -17.52 36.69
CA VAL A 997 -61.00 -16.52 35.78
C VAL A 997 -61.72 -16.56 34.44
N ASN A 998 -62.63 -15.62 34.22
CA ASN A 998 -63.42 -15.51 32.99
C ASN A 998 -63.43 -14.05 32.48
N PRO A 999 -62.93 -13.75 31.27
CA PRO A 999 -62.26 -14.66 30.34
C PRO A 999 -60.87 -15.11 30.85
N PRO A 1000 -60.34 -16.26 30.40
CA PRO A 1000 -59.08 -16.82 30.88
C PRO A 1000 -57.86 -16.16 30.20
N THR A 1001 -57.72 -14.84 30.34
CA THR A 1001 -56.82 -14.03 29.50
C THR A 1001 -55.70 -13.34 30.26
N LEU A 1002 -54.44 -13.52 29.82
CA LEU A 1002 -53.34 -12.63 30.18
C LEU A 1002 -53.45 -11.38 29.30
N VAL A 1003 -53.69 -10.23 29.93
CA VAL A 1003 -53.70 -8.92 29.28
C VAL A 1003 -52.52 -8.13 29.84
N SER A 1004 -51.60 -7.70 28.98
CA SER A 1004 -50.44 -6.87 29.37
C SER A 1004 -49.95 -6.01 28.20
N THR A 1005 -49.35 -4.86 28.52
CA THR A 1005 -48.63 -3.98 27.57
C THR A 1005 -47.11 -4.21 27.60
N THR A 1006 -46.61 -4.92 28.60
CA THR A 1006 -45.19 -5.26 28.81
C THR A 1006 -45.00 -6.76 29.01
N ALA A 1007 -43.77 -7.24 28.91
CA ALA A 1007 -43.41 -8.61 29.25
C ALA A 1007 -44.00 -9.11 30.58
N ALA A 1008 -44.70 -10.25 30.53
CA ALA A 1008 -45.45 -10.83 31.66
C ALA A 1008 -45.73 -12.33 31.42
N THR A 1009 -45.85 -13.10 32.50
CA THR A 1009 -46.16 -14.55 32.45
C THR A 1009 -47.28 -14.87 33.43
N ARG A 1010 -48.25 -15.70 33.02
CA ARG A 1010 -49.33 -16.17 33.91
C ARG A 1010 -49.77 -17.59 33.58
N THR A 1011 -49.93 -18.42 34.60
CA THR A 1011 -50.49 -19.78 34.49
C THR A 1011 -51.96 -19.79 34.90
N LEU A 1012 -52.78 -20.59 34.23
CA LEU A 1012 -54.22 -20.77 34.47
C LEU A 1012 -54.57 -22.26 34.44
N TYR A 1013 -55.65 -22.64 35.12
CA TYR A 1013 -56.00 -24.04 35.37
C TYR A 1013 -57.45 -24.33 34.95
N GLY A 1014 -57.64 -25.15 33.92
CA GLY A 1014 -58.96 -25.48 33.37
C GLY A 1014 -59.59 -26.73 34.00
N GLN A 1015 -60.89 -26.66 34.33
CA GLN A 1015 -61.70 -27.74 34.92
C GLN A 1015 -62.92 -28.03 34.04
N THR A 1016 -63.29 -29.29 33.85
CA THR A 1016 -64.44 -29.70 33.02
C THR A 1016 -65.70 -29.84 33.86
N SER A 1017 -66.87 -29.48 33.33
CA SER A 1017 -68.18 -29.80 33.92
C SER A 1017 -69.20 -30.28 32.87
N ASN A 1018 -70.01 -31.28 33.23
CA ASN A 1018 -71.06 -31.87 32.38
C ASN A 1018 -72.50 -31.55 32.87
N GLY A 1019 -72.65 -30.59 33.79
CA GLY A 1019 -73.95 -30.14 34.30
C GLY A 1019 -74.48 -30.91 35.53
N THR A 1020 -73.98 -32.11 35.82
CA THR A 1020 -74.31 -32.86 37.06
C THR A 1020 -73.09 -33.24 37.88
N CYS A 1021 -71.90 -33.27 37.27
CA CYS A 1021 -70.62 -33.58 37.88
C CYS A 1021 -69.48 -32.72 37.28
N SER A 1022 -68.34 -32.64 37.97
CA SER A 1022 -67.17 -31.85 37.54
C SER A 1022 -65.86 -32.65 37.67
N SER A 1023 -64.83 -32.32 36.88
CA SER A 1023 -63.56 -33.07 36.88
C SER A 1023 -62.78 -32.88 38.19
N SER A 1024 -62.17 -33.96 38.68
CA SER A 1024 -61.40 -33.98 39.92
C SER A 1024 -60.07 -33.21 39.84
N ASN A 1025 -59.42 -33.23 38.68
CA ASN A 1025 -58.18 -32.50 38.40
C ASN A 1025 -58.43 -31.32 37.46
N ARG A 1026 -57.48 -30.39 37.45
CA ARG A 1026 -57.40 -29.26 36.50
C ARG A 1026 -56.13 -29.33 35.65
N THR A 1027 -56.21 -28.85 34.41
CA THR A 1027 -55.09 -28.84 33.46
C THR A 1027 -54.48 -27.45 33.36
N ALA A 1028 -53.17 -27.34 33.53
CA ALA A 1028 -52.44 -26.06 33.50
C ALA A 1028 -52.15 -25.60 32.06
N VAL A 1029 -52.27 -24.29 31.81
CA VAL A 1029 -51.81 -23.58 30.62
C VAL A 1029 -51.03 -22.33 31.06
N THR A 1030 -49.85 -22.12 30.49
CA THR A 1030 -49.03 -20.92 30.73
C THR A 1030 -49.07 -19.99 29.52
N LEU A 1031 -49.34 -18.71 29.79
CA LEU A 1031 -49.36 -17.62 28.82
C LEU A 1031 -48.15 -16.72 29.09
N THR A 1032 -47.39 -16.37 28.05
CA THR A 1032 -46.13 -15.62 28.16
C THR A 1032 -46.04 -14.52 27.11
N ILE A 1033 -45.77 -13.30 27.54
CA ILE A 1033 -45.36 -12.17 26.70
C ILE A 1033 -43.88 -11.91 27.01
N LEU A 1034 -43.00 -12.06 26.03
CA LEU A 1034 -41.55 -11.92 26.16
C LEU A 1034 -41.08 -10.50 25.90
N ALA A 1035 -40.11 -10.04 26.69
CA ALA A 1035 -39.42 -8.78 26.47
C ALA A 1035 -38.56 -8.84 25.19
N ALA A 1036 -38.64 -7.83 24.34
CA ALA A 1036 -37.80 -7.73 23.15
C ALA A 1036 -36.49 -6.98 23.50
N PRO A 1037 -35.30 -7.59 23.31
CA PRO A 1037 -34.03 -6.89 23.56
C PRO A 1037 -33.93 -5.58 22.78
N GLY A 1038 -33.20 -4.61 23.34
CA GLY A 1038 -32.99 -3.30 22.71
C GLY A 1038 -32.29 -3.42 21.36
N THR A 1039 -32.71 -2.61 20.40
CA THR A 1039 -32.08 -2.51 19.08
C THR A 1039 -30.82 -1.65 19.13
N GLN A 1040 -29.91 -1.93 18.20
CA GLN A 1040 -28.78 -1.08 17.88
C GLN A 1040 -28.66 -0.91 16.36
N PHE A 1041 -28.19 0.26 15.93
CA PHE A 1041 -27.78 0.46 14.53
C PHE A 1041 -26.44 -0.26 14.27
N ALA A 1042 -26.22 -0.68 13.02
CA ALA A 1042 -24.91 -1.12 12.57
C ALA A 1042 -23.87 0.02 12.69
N THR A 1043 -22.60 -0.34 12.83
CA THR A 1043 -21.50 0.62 12.97
C THR A 1043 -21.30 1.42 11.69
N THR A 1044 -21.49 2.74 11.76
CA THR A 1044 -21.12 3.69 10.71
C THR A 1044 -19.82 4.40 11.05
N SER A 1045 -18.99 4.60 10.02
CA SER A 1045 -17.87 5.54 10.01
C SER A 1045 -18.27 6.82 9.28
N ASP A 1046 -17.61 7.92 9.64
CA ASP A 1046 -17.64 9.16 8.85
C ASP A 1046 -17.09 8.91 7.44
N ILE A 1047 -17.60 9.65 6.45
CA ILE A 1047 -17.24 9.48 5.04
C ILE A 1047 -16.94 10.82 4.39
N THR A 1048 -16.16 10.80 3.31
CA THR A 1048 -15.94 11.96 2.44
C THR A 1048 -16.54 11.68 1.07
N VAL A 1049 -17.33 12.62 0.54
CA VAL A 1049 -17.95 12.52 -0.80
C VAL A 1049 -17.65 13.77 -1.63
N ALA A 1050 -17.66 13.65 -2.95
CA ALA A 1050 -17.53 14.80 -3.84
C ALA A 1050 -18.78 15.71 -3.76
N CYS A 1051 -18.61 17.01 -4.04
CA CYS A 1051 -19.74 17.90 -4.26
C CYS A 1051 -20.71 17.29 -5.29
N GLY A 1052 -22.01 17.29 -4.98
CA GLY A 1052 -23.07 16.78 -5.86
C GLY A 1052 -23.29 15.26 -5.78
N ALA A 1053 -22.40 14.51 -5.12
CA ALA A 1053 -22.56 13.08 -4.85
C ALA A 1053 -23.26 12.79 -3.49
N LEU A 1054 -23.82 13.82 -2.83
CA LEU A 1054 -24.50 13.70 -1.55
C LEU A 1054 -25.88 13.04 -1.73
N THR A 1055 -26.05 11.84 -1.17
CA THR A 1055 -27.31 11.08 -1.20
C THR A 1055 -27.65 10.59 0.20
N THR A 1056 -28.95 10.40 0.48
CA THR A 1056 -29.41 9.72 1.71
C THR A 1056 -29.13 8.24 1.61
N SER A 1057 -28.56 7.64 2.65
CA SER A 1057 -28.26 6.20 2.70
C SER A 1057 -29.08 5.46 3.76
N THR A 1058 -29.31 4.17 3.55
CA THR A 1058 -30.02 3.32 4.50
C THR A 1058 -29.05 2.68 5.49
N LEU A 1059 -29.38 2.72 6.78
CA LEU A 1059 -28.64 2.04 7.84
C LEU A 1059 -29.51 0.97 8.48
N SER A 1060 -28.99 -0.24 8.56
CA SER A 1060 -29.66 -1.35 9.23
C SER A 1060 -29.58 -1.23 10.74
N TYR A 1061 -30.65 -1.69 11.40
CA TYR A 1061 -30.70 -1.91 12.84
C TYR A 1061 -31.11 -3.36 13.13
N SER A 1062 -30.65 -3.87 14.26
CA SER A 1062 -31.07 -5.17 14.78
C SER A 1062 -30.97 -5.21 16.31
N ASN A 1063 -31.73 -6.10 16.95
CA ASN A 1063 -31.49 -6.51 18.35
C ASN A 1063 -30.78 -7.87 18.46
N ASN A 1064 -30.40 -8.47 17.32
CA ASN A 1064 -29.76 -9.79 17.19
C ASN A 1064 -30.48 -10.95 17.94
N SER A 1065 -31.78 -10.79 18.23
CA SER A 1065 -32.58 -11.80 18.91
C SER A 1065 -33.12 -12.83 17.93
N THR A 1066 -33.01 -14.12 18.26
CA THR A 1066 -33.65 -15.22 17.52
C THR A 1066 -35.08 -15.51 18.01
N THR A 1067 -35.47 -15.00 19.18
CA THR A 1067 -36.79 -15.24 19.80
C THR A 1067 -37.77 -14.10 19.57
N CYS A 1068 -37.30 -12.85 19.67
CA CYS A 1068 -38.05 -11.64 19.38
C CYS A 1068 -37.23 -10.71 18.46
N PRO A 1069 -37.00 -11.11 17.20
CA PRO A 1069 -36.21 -10.33 16.25
C PRO A 1069 -36.88 -8.99 15.96
N ILE A 1070 -36.19 -7.90 16.29
CA ILE A 1070 -36.46 -6.57 15.74
C ILE A 1070 -35.29 -6.25 14.83
N SER A 1071 -35.54 -6.15 13.53
CA SER A 1071 -34.55 -5.74 12.52
C SER A 1071 -35.22 -5.02 11.36
N GLY A 1072 -34.43 -4.24 10.63
CA GLY A 1072 -34.87 -3.46 9.48
C GLY A 1072 -33.80 -2.47 9.04
N SER A 1073 -34.21 -1.42 8.33
CA SER A 1073 -33.33 -0.28 8.04
C SER A 1073 -34.10 1.04 8.03
N VAL A 1074 -33.41 2.13 8.31
CA VAL A 1074 -33.92 3.51 8.22
C VAL A 1074 -33.16 4.24 7.12
N THR A 1075 -33.85 5.01 6.29
CA THR A 1075 -33.23 5.98 5.37
C THR A 1075 -32.85 7.23 6.15
N SER A 1076 -31.65 7.77 5.94
CA SER A 1076 -31.18 8.94 6.67
C SER A 1076 -31.95 10.22 6.40
N THR A 1077 -31.80 11.17 7.33
CA THR A 1077 -32.02 12.59 7.13
C THR A 1077 -30.67 13.31 7.13
N LEU A 1078 -30.57 14.43 6.41
CA LEU A 1078 -29.35 15.24 6.29
C LEU A 1078 -29.58 16.61 6.95
N SER A 1079 -28.64 17.08 7.76
CA SER A 1079 -28.78 18.34 8.52
C SER A 1079 -28.86 19.60 7.66
N ALA A 1080 -28.25 19.58 6.47
CA ALA A 1080 -28.24 20.66 5.49
C ALA A 1080 -27.82 20.12 4.11
N ILE A 1081 -28.08 20.90 3.06
CA ILE A 1081 -27.35 20.77 1.79
C ILE A 1081 -26.14 21.71 1.90
N PRO A 1082 -24.90 21.21 1.74
CA PRO A 1082 -23.71 22.05 1.80
C PRO A 1082 -23.55 22.88 0.51
N SER A 1083 -22.81 23.98 0.61
CA SER A 1083 -22.56 24.88 -0.52
C SER A 1083 -21.66 24.26 -1.60
N THR A 1084 -21.50 24.95 -2.73
CA THR A 1084 -20.45 24.69 -3.74
C THR A 1084 -19.04 24.56 -3.12
N CYS A 1085 -18.81 25.22 -1.98
CA CYS A 1085 -17.56 25.19 -1.21
C CYS A 1085 -17.42 23.97 -0.28
N GLY A 1086 -18.37 23.03 -0.33
CA GLY A 1086 -18.38 21.83 0.52
C GLY A 1086 -18.76 22.13 1.97
N GLY A 1087 -18.32 21.25 2.87
CA GLY A 1087 -18.51 21.36 4.32
C GLY A 1087 -19.01 20.06 4.98
N PRO A 1088 -19.02 20.00 6.32
CA PRO A 1088 -19.57 18.87 7.07
C PRO A 1088 -21.10 18.90 7.05
N VAL A 1089 -21.71 17.75 6.75
CA VAL A 1089 -23.15 17.48 6.88
C VAL A 1089 -23.32 16.38 7.92
N THR A 1090 -24.25 16.54 8.86
CA THR A 1090 -24.60 15.45 9.78
C THR A 1090 -25.67 14.58 9.11
N GLU A 1091 -25.33 13.34 8.80
CA GLU A 1091 -26.30 12.33 8.38
C GLU A 1091 -26.83 11.62 9.62
N SER A 1092 -28.16 11.59 9.77
CA SER A 1092 -28.85 11.14 10.98
C SER A 1092 -29.88 10.06 10.65
N TRP A 1093 -29.77 8.92 11.32
CA TRP A 1093 -30.79 7.87 11.36
C TRP A 1093 -31.44 7.85 12.73
N THR A 1094 -32.76 7.87 12.76
CA THR A 1094 -33.55 7.70 13.99
C THR A 1094 -34.58 6.62 13.74
N PHE A 1095 -34.56 5.58 14.57
CA PHE A 1095 -35.55 4.51 14.58
C PHE A 1095 -36.27 4.57 15.92
N THR A 1096 -37.61 4.56 15.90
CA THR A 1096 -38.43 4.33 17.08
C THR A 1096 -39.18 3.03 16.86
N ASP A 1097 -39.03 2.08 17.78
CA ASP A 1097 -39.73 0.79 17.68
C ASP A 1097 -41.20 0.88 18.13
N GLN A 1098 -41.92 -0.23 17.98
CA GLN A 1098 -43.34 -0.32 18.33
C GLN A 1098 -43.60 -0.18 19.86
N LEU A 1099 -42.55 -0.22 20.69
CA LEU A 1099 -42.60 -0.01 22.14
C LEU A 1099 -42.31 1.47 22.51
N GLY A 1100 -42.14 2.35 21.51
CA GLY A 1100 -41.79 3.76 21.71
C GLY A 1100 -40.32 4.00 22.06
N ARG A 1101 -39.46 3.00 21.90
CA ARG A 1101 -38.03 3.08 22.24
C ARG A 1101 -37.27 3.65 21.05
N THR A 1102 -36.75 4.87 21.20
CA THR A 1102 -36.00 5.56 20.15
C THR A 1102 -34.51 5.29 20.26
N ILE A 1103 -33.89 4.86 19.16
CA ILE A 1103 -32.44 4.89 18.95
C ILE A 1103 -32.09 5.88 17.84
N SER A 1104 -30.99 6.60 18.01
CA SER A 1104 -30.44 7.49 16.99
C SER A 1104 -28.97 7.20 16.77
N LYS A 1105 -28.52 7.31 15.52
CA LYS A 1105 -27.12 7.26 15.11
C LYS A 1105 -26.85 8.41 14.15
N THR A 1106 -25.68 9.02 14.28
CA THR A 1106 -25.18 10.03 13.35
C THR A 1106 -23.83 9.60 12.77
N ARG A 1107 -23.49 10.18 11.61
CA ARG A 1107 -22.10 10.31 11.13
C ARG A 1107 -21.89 11.68 10.50
N THR A 1108 -20.63 12.09 10.40
CA THR A 1108 -20.22 13.22 9.55
C THR A 1108 -20.05 12.74 8.12
N ILE A 1109 -20.70 13.42 7.17
CA ILE A 1109 -20.32 13.42 5.77
C ILE A 1109 -19.52 14.70 5.51
N THR A 1110 -18.23 14.56 5.25
CA THR A 1110 -17.42 15.67 4.73
C THR A 1110 -17.67 15.77 3.23
N VAL A 1111 -18.41 16.79 2.79
CA VAL A 1111 -18.56 17.05 1.36
C VAL A 1111 -17.36 17.87 0.90
N SER A 1112 -16.54 17.29 0.03
CA SER A 1112 -15.41 17.97 -0.60
C SER A 1112 -15.90 19.17 -1.41
N PRO A 1113 -15.20 20.31 -1.39
CA PRO A 1113 -15.51 21.45 -2.26
C PRO A 1113 -15.58 21.04 -3.73
N ALA A 1114 -16.40 21.73 -4.52
CA ALA A 1114 -16.41 21.54 -5.98
C ALA A 1114 -15.02 21.83 -6.58
N ALA A 1115 -14.72 21.22 -7.72
CA ALA A 1115 -13.45 21.42 -8.42
C ALA A 1115 -13.18 22.91 -8.67
N LEU A 1116 -11.90 23.33 -8.60
CA LEU A 1116 -11.52 24.69 -8.97
C LEU A 1116 -11.90 24.95 -10.44
N PRO A 1117 -12.40 26.15 -10.78
CA PRO A 1117 -12.62 26.51 -12.17
C PRO A 1117 -11.30 26.56 -12.94
N THR A 1118 -11.35 26.18 -14.21
CA THR A 1118 -10.26 26.48 -15.13
C THR A 1118 -10.48 27.83 -15.79
N MET A 1119 -9.37 28.52 -16.05
CA MET A 1119 -9.27 29.75 -16.80
C MET A 1119 -8.22 29.49 -17.89
N THR A 1120 -8.47 29.91 -19.13
CA THR A 1120 -7.59 29.61 -20.27
C THR A 1120 -7.11 30.92 -20.88
N ALA A 1121 -5.79 31.13 -20.92
CA ALA A 1121 -5.23 32.32 -21.55
C ALA A 1121 -5.56 32.34 -23.06
N PRO A 1122 -5.84 33.52 -23.66
CA PRO A 1122 -5.82 33.69 -25.11
C PRO A 1122 -4.42 33.36 -25.64
N ALA A 1123 -4.34 33.02 -26.93
CA ALA A 1123 -3.05 32.81 -27.58
C ALA A 1123 -2.15 34.06 -27.53
N ASP A 1124 -0.85 33.82 -27.57
CA ASP A 1124 0.19 34.85 -27.74
C ASP A 1124 -0.05 35.64 -29.04
N ILE A 1125 0.25 36.94 -29.01
CA ILE A 1125 0.01 37.87 -30.12
C ILE A 1125 1.20 38.77 -30.40
N THR A 1126 1.31 39.23 -31.65
CA THR A 1126 2.29 40.26 -32.05
C THR A 1126 1.57 41.55 -32.39
N VAL A 1127 2.03 42.67 -31.85
CA VAL A 1127 1.46 44.01 -32.07
C VAL A 1127 2.55 45.01 -32.47
N ALA A 1128 2.17 46.13 -33.08
CA ALA A 1128 3.09 47.24 -33.33
C ALA A 1128 3.43 48.00 -32.03
N CYS A 1129 4.54 48.74 -32.03
CA CYS A 1129 4.83 49.70 -30.95
C CYS A 1129 3.61 50.62 -30.72
N GLY A 1130 3.23 50.79 -29.45
CA GLY A 1130 2.10 51.62 -29.04
C GLY A 1130 0.72 50.96 -29.17
N ALA A 1131 0.63 49.76 -29.75
CA ALA A 1131 -0.62 49.02 -29.97
C ALA A 1131 -0.84 47.87 -28.96
N LEU A 1132 -0.47 48.06 -27.68
CA LEU A 1132 -0.85 47.13 -26.62
C LEU A 1132 -2.38 47.11 -26.46
N PRO A 1133 -3.01 45.94 -26.23
CA PRO A 1133 -4.44 45.85 -25.95
C PRO A 1133 -4.77 46.49 -24.61
N ALA A 1134 -6.01 46.97 -24.45
CA ALA A 1134 -6.52 47.39 -23.16
C ALA A 1134 -6.66 46.19 -22.20
N PRO A 1135 -6.55 46.38 -20.87
CA PRO A 1135 -6.87 45.35 -19.87
C PRO A 1135 -8.23 44.69 -20.14
N SER A 1136 -8.24 43.37 -20.02
CA SER A 1136 -9.37 42.51 -20.40
C SER A 1136 -9.68 41.47 -19.32
N THR A 1137 -10.82 40.81 -19.39
CA THR A 1137 -11.24 39.78 -18.42
C THR A 1137 -11.54 38.46 -19.12
N LEU A 1138 -11.18 37.34 -18.51
CA LEU A 1138 -11.49 35.99 -18.99
C LEU A 1138 -12.66 35.40 -18.19
N SER A 1139 -13.52 34.64 -18.86
CA SER A 1139 -14.45 33.75 -18.16
C SER A 1139 -13.70 32.53 -17.60
N PHE A 1140 -14.14 32.04 -16.46
CA PHE A 1140 -13.69 30.78 -15.86
C PHE A 1140 -14.89 29.89 -15.54
N SER A 1141 -14.69 28.57 -15.58
CA SER A 1141 -15.71 27.59 -15.19
C SER A 1141 -15.07 26.28 -14.77
N ASN A 1142 -15.67 25.58 -13.81
CA ASN A 1142 -15.29 24.20 -13.46
C ASN A 1142 -15.97 23.13 -14.33
N GLY A 1143 -16.80 23.53 -15.31
CA GLY A 1143 -17.47 22.63 -16.25
C GLY A 1143 -18.58 21.78 -15.64
N LEU A 1144 -18.96 22.03 -14.38
CA LEU A 1144 -20.07 21.38 -13.69
C LEU A 1144 -21.35 22.21 -13.83
N THR A 1145 -22.48 21.65 -13.41
CA THR A 1145 -23.81 22.31 -13.43
C THR A 1145 -24.51 22.20 -12.08
N GLY A 1146 -25.43 23.12 -11.81
CA GLY A 1146 -26.26 23.09 -10.59
C GLY A 1146 -25.47 23.41 -9.31
N GLY A 1147 -25.76 22.72 -8.21
CA GLY A 1147 -25.24 23.03 -6.87
C GLY A 1147 -23.72 22.89 -6.66
N CYS A 1148 -22.97 22.52 -7.70
CA CYS A 1148 -21.50 22.43 -7.72
C CYS A 1148 -20.87 23.19 -8.89
N GLU A 1149 -21.67 23.91 -9.68
CA GLU A 1149 -21.16 24.83 -10.68
C GLU A 1149 -20.41 25.97 -9.99
N ILE A 1150 -19.19 26.24 -10.47
CA ILE A 1150 -18.45 27.45 -10.13
C ILE A 1150 -17.99 28.04 -11.45
N SER A 1151 -18.68 29.11 -11.87
CA SER A 1151 -18.44 29.88 -13.07
C SER A 1151 -18.34 31.37 -12.72
N GLY A 1152 -17.62 32.16 -13.51
CA GLY A 1152 -17.38 33.57 -13.22
C GLY A 1152 -16.43 34.25 -14.20
N THR A 1153 -15.96 35.43 -13.83
CA THR A 1153 -15.10 36.29 -14.66
C THR A 1153 -13.90 36.76 -13.83
N SER A 1154 -12.71 36.76 -14.43
CA SER A 1154 -11.46 37.16 -13.80
C SER A 1154 -11.42 38.64 -13.44
N ASN A 1155 -10.43 39.02 -12.62
CA ASN A 1155 -9.97 40.41 -12.55
C ASN A 1155 -9.52 40.88 -13.94
N ALA A 1156 -9.54 42.20 -14.18
CA ALA A 1156 -8.92 42.78 -15.37
C ALA A 1156 -7.41 42.46 -15.40
N SER A 1157 -6.88 42.19 -16.59
CA SER A 1157 -5.47 41.80 -16.75
C SER A 1157 -4.49 42.89 -16.34
N THR A 1158 -3.33 42.44 -15.87
CA THR A 1158 -2.16 43.28 -15.63
C THR A 1158 -1.06 42.97 -16.64
N PHE A 1159 -0.33 43.99 -17.04
CA PHE A 1159 0.84 43.88 -17.93
C PHE A 1159 2.12 43.97 -17.11
N SER A 1160 3.10 43.10 -17.38
CA SER A 1160 4.38 43.07 -16.67
C SER A 1160 5.20 44.36 -16.80
N THR A 1161 5.10 45.00 -17.97
CA THR A 1161 5.93 46.12 -18.42
C THR A 1161 5.21 46.88 -19.54
N THR A 1162 5.63 48.12 -19.79
CA THR A 1162 5.35 48.82 -21.06
C THR A 1162 6.67 48.91 -21.84
N PRO A 1163 6.79 48.30 -23.03
CA PRO A 1163 8.01 48.40 -23.83
C PRO A 1163 8.26 49.82 -24.32
N ASN A 1164 9.53 50.14 -24.54
CA ASN A 1164 9.94 51.40 -25.15
C ASN A 1164 9.86 51.31 -26.69
N SER A 1165 10.35 52.34 -27.38
CA SER A 1165 10.35 52.44 -28.84
C SER A 1165 11.13 51.32 -29.56
N CYS A 1166 11.94 50.55 -28.84
CA CYS A 1166 12.67 49.39 -29.36
C CYS A 1166 11.86 48.08 -29.32
N GLY A 1167 10.63 48.09 -28.79
CA GLY A 1167 9.79 46.91 -28.66
C GLY A 1167 10.25 45.96 -27.54
N GLY A 1168 9.82 44.70 -27.61
CA GLY A 1168 10.12 43.66 -26.62
C GLY A 1168 8.92 42.76 -26.32
N THR A 1169 9.04 41.89 -25.32
CA THR A 1169 7.93 41.05 -24.86
C THR A 1169 7.27 41.61 -23.60
N VAL A 1170 5.95 41.46 -23.51
CA VAL A 1170 5.13 41.79 -22.35
C VAL A 1170 4.33 40.55 -21.97
N THR A 1171 4.28 40.23 -20.68
CA THR A 1171 3.35 39.22 -20.16
C THR A 1171 2.06 39.92 -19.74
N GLU A 1172 0.94 39.57 -20.37
CA GLU A 1172 -0.41 39.92 -19.90
C GLU A 1172 -0.92 38.79 -19.02
N THR A 1173 -1.34 39.10 -17.78
CA THR A 1173 -1.72 38.10 -16.75
C THR A 1173 -3.11 38.35 -16.22
N TRP A 1174 -3.91 37.28 -16.09
CA TRP A 1174 -5.21 37.28 -15.44
C TRP A 1174 -5.15 36.53 -14.11
N THR A 1175 -5.80 37.10 -13.10
CA THR A 1175 -5.99 36.48 -11.78
C THR A 1175 -7.48 36.40 -11.47
N ALA A 1176 -7.88 35.39 -10.70
CA ALA A 1176 -9.25 35.19 -10.30
C ALA A 1176 -9.31 34.48 -8.94
N THR A 1177 -10.39 34.72 -8.21
CA THR A 1177 -10.75 34.03 -6.98
C THR A 1177 -12.18 33.54 -7.13
N ASP A 1178 -12.46 32.30 -6.75
CA ASP A 1178 -13.81 31.77 -6.81
C ASP A 1178 -14.70 32.25 -5.64
N THR A 1179 -15.99 31.93 -5.73
CA THR A 1179 -17.00 32.22 -4.70
C THR A 1179 -16.69 31.60 -3.32
N CYS A 1180 -15.71 30.69 -3.25
CA CYS A 1180 -15.24 30.04 -2.04
C CYS A 1180 -13.95 30.66 -1.48
N GLY A 1181 -13.49 31.80 -2.04
CA GLY A 1181 -12.27 32.48 -1.63
C GLY A 1181 -10.99 31.80 -2.11
N ARG A 1182 -11.07 30.81 -3.00
CA ARG A 1182 -9.91 30.07 -3.51
C ARG A 1182 -9.35 30.77 -4.75
N ALA A 1183 -8.07 31.14 -4.71
CA ALA A 1183 -7.40 31.69 -5.89
C ALA A 1183 -7.29 30.61 -6.98
N LEU A 1184 -7.67 30.97 -8.21
CA LEU A 1184 -7.41 30.16 -9.40
C LEU A 1184 -5.93 30.31 -9.78
N ALA A 1185 -5.40 29.31 -10.51
CA ALA A 1185 -4.09 29.45 -11.14
C ALA A 1185 -4.10 30.67 -12.08
N SER A 1186 -3.16 31.60 -11.87
CA SER A 1186 -2.96 32.74 -12.77
C SER A 1186 -2.55 32.26 -14.14
N VAL A 1187 -3.25 32.69 -15.19
CA VAL A 1187 -2.87 32.41 -16.57
C VAL A 1187 -2.40 33.68 -17.25
N SER A 1188 -1.54 33.52 -18.25
CA SER A 1188 -0.89 34.62 -18.93
C SER A 1188 -0.57 34.29 -20.38
N ARG A 1189 -0.46 35.32 -21.21
CA ARG A 1189 0.06 35.22 -22.58
C ARG A 1189 1.25 36.16 -22.79
N THR A 1190 2.06 35.84 -23.80
CA THR A 1190 3.11 36.73 -24.30
C THR A 1190 2.55 37.64 -25.38
N ILE A 1191 2.80 38.93 -25.26
CA ILE A 1191 2.59 39.92 -26.31
C ILE A 1191 3.96 40.35 -26.81
N THR A 1192 4.24 40.09 -28.09
CA THR A 1192 5.46 40.57 -28.76
C THR A 1192 5.17 41.94 -29.37
N VAL A 1193 5.79 42.99 -28.83
CA VAL A 1193 5.69 44.35 -29.36
C VAL A 1193 6.85 44.57 -30.34
N SER A 1194 6.52 44.74 -31.61
CA SER A 1194 7.49 45.06 -32.66
C SER A 1194 8.12 46.45 -32.42
N PRO A 1195 9.42 46.64 -32.73
CA PRO A 1195 10.06 47.95 -32.64
C PRO A 1195 9.32 49.03 -33.46
N ALA A 1196 9.44 50.28 -33.03
CA ALA A 1196 8.95 51.42 -33.80
C ALA A 1196 9.68 51.55 -35.16
N ALA A 1197 9.09 52.29 -36.09
CA ALA A 1197 9.67 52.54 -37.41
C ALA A 1197 11.11 53.09 -37.30
N LEU A 1198 11.96 52.74 -38.27
CA LEU A 1198 13.33 53.26 -38.37
C LEU A 1198 13.28 54.76 -38.69
N SER A 1199 14.12 55.55 -38.04
CA SER A 1199 14.21 57.00 -38.33
C SER A 1199 14.83 57.26 -39.70
N THR A 1200 14.44 58.35 -40.33
CA THR A 1200 15.09 58.86 -41.54
C THR A 1200 15.97 60.07 -41.22
N MET A 1201 17.04 60.21 -41.99
CA MET A 1201 17.79 61.45 -42.18
C MET A 1201 17.41 62.03 -43.54
N THR A 1202 17.64 63.33 -43.72
CA THR A 1202 17.51 64.02 -45.01
C THR A 1202 18.70 64.94 -45.17
N ALA A 1203 19.48 64.78 -46.25
CA ALA A 1203 20.61 65.65 -46.54
C ALA A 1203 20.13 67.11 -46.77
N PRO A 1204 20.91 68.12 -46.37
CA PRO A 1204 20.74 69.49 -46.85
C PRO A 1204 20.83 69.56 -48.39
N ALA A 1205 20.26 70.61 -48.99
CA ALA A 1205 20.42 70.86 -50.42
C ALA A 1205 21.86 71.28 -50.77
N ASP A 1206 22.33 70.90 -51.96
CA ASP A 1206 23.65 71.25 -52.48
C ASP A 1206 23.94 72.76 -52.41
N ILE A 1207 25.14 73.12 -51.93
CA ILE A 1207 25.61 74.51 -51.84
C ILE A 1207 26.89 74.74 -52.65
N THR A 1208 27.02 75.92 -53.25
CA THR A 1208 28.27 76.37 -53.88
C THR A 1208 29.04 77.24 -52.92
N VAL A 1209 30.27 76.84 -52.57
CA VAL A 1209 31.19 77.59 -51.70
C VAL A 1209 32.43 78.07 -52.46
N ALA A 1210 33.14 79.06 -51.91
CA ALA A 1210 34.39 79.53 -52.50
C ALA A 1210 35.52 78.48 -52.36
N CYS A 1211 36.50 78.51 -53.27
CA CYS A 1211 37.67 77.63 -53.20
C CYS A 1211 38.42 77.83 -51.87
N GLY A 1212 38.66 76.73 -51.15
CA GLY A 1212 39.26 76.76 -49.81
C GLY A 1212 38.29 77.02 -48.65
N ALA A 1213 37.00 77.27 -48.91
CA ALA A 1213 35.99 77.57 -47.89
C ALA A 1213 34.92 76.47 -47.76
N LEU A 1214 35.34 75.21 -47.59
CA LEU A 1214 34.42 74.14 -47.20
C LEU A 1214 33.81 74.44 -45.81
N PRO A 1215 32.54 74.11 -45.58
CA PRO A 1215 31.94 74.25 -44.26
C PRO A 1215 32.61 73.32 -43.25
N ALA A 1216 32.53 73.68 -41.96
CA ALA A 1216 32.96 72.79 -40.89
C ALA A 1216 32.01 71.57 -40.81
N PRO A 1217 32.50 70.38 -40.43
CA PRO A 1217 31.66 69.21 -40.21
C PRO A 1217 30.42 69.50 -39.36
N SER A 1218 29.26 69.12 -39.90
CA SER A 1218 27.94 69.50 -39.41
C SER A 1218 27.18 68.29 -38.89
N THR A 1219 26.03 68.51 -38.24
CA THR A 1219 25.13 67.44 -37.81
C THR A 1219 23.70 67.75 -38.25
N ILE A 1220 22.93 66.71 -38.56
CA ILE A 1220 21.52 66.80 -38.96
C ILE A 1220 20.63 66.03 -38.01
N SER A 1221 19.39 66.49 -37.84
CA SER A 1221 18.38 65.78 -37.04
C SER A 1221 17.83 64.56 -37.79
N TYR A 1222 17.57 63.47 -37.08
CA TYR A 1222 16.78 62.34 -37.56
C TYR A 1222 15.50 62.17 -36.75
N SER A 1223 14.45 61.62 -37.37
CA SER A 1223 13.20 61.24 -36.71
C SER A 1223 12.49 60.11 -37.44
N ASN A 1224 11.69 59.30 -36.74
CA ASN A 1224 10.76 58.34 -37.34
C ASN A 1224 9.34 58.92 -37.54
N GLY A 1225 9.11 60.19 -37.20
CA GLY A 1225 7.82 60.88 -37.37
C GLY A 1225 6.70 60.41 -36.43
N LEU A 1226 7.01 59.56 -35.46
CA LEU A 1226 6.09 59.13 -34.41
C LEU A 1226 6.23 60.03 -33.16
N THR A 1227 5.31 59.89 -32.20
CA THR A 1227 5.33 60.65 -30.95
C THR A 1227 5.18 59.76 -29.72
N GLY A 1228 5.68 60.22 -28.57
CA GLY A 1228 5.52 59.52 -27.29
C GLY A 1228 6.36 58.24 -27.18
N GLY A 1229 5.81 57.17 -26.61
CA GLY A 1229 6.58 55.94 -26.30
C GLY A 1229 7.20 55.20 -27.49
N CYS A 1230 6.84 55.57 -28.73
CA CYS A 1230 7.36 55.01 -29.98
C CYS A 1230 8.14 56.03 -30.83
N GLU A 1231 8.33 57.24 -30.30
CA GLU A 1231 9.17 58.27 -30.90
C GLU A 1231 10.63 57.81 -30.90
N ILE A 1232 11.29 57.99 -32.05
CA ILE A 1232 12.73 57.81 -32.18
C ILE A 1232 13.24 59.02 -32.97
N SER A 1233 13.99 59.87 -32.28
CA SER A 1233 14.57 61.10 -32.81
C SER A 1233 15.93 61.36 -32.19
N GLY A 1234 16.79 62.07 -32.90
CA GLY A 1234 18.11 62.42 -32.42
C GLY A 1234 18.88 63.24 -33.43
N THR A 1235 20.20 63.23 -33.29
CA THR A 1235 21.14 63.98 -34.12
C THR A 1235 22.19 63.02 -34.66
N SER A 1236 22.60 63.21 -35.92
CA SER A 1236 23.64 62.41 -36.57
C SER A 1236 25.01 62.57 -35.90
N ASN A 1237 25.93 61.67 -36.22
CA ASN A 1237 27.36 61.96 -36.08
C ASN A 1237 27.72 63.21 -36.90
N ALA A 1238 28.85 63.85 -36.55
CA ALA A 1238 29.43 64.90 -37.38
C ALA A 1238 29.76 64.34 -38.77
N SER A 1239 29.51 65.13 -39.81
CA SER A 1239 29.71 64.72 -41.19
C SER A 1239 31.17 64.46 -41.57
N THR A 1240 31.36 63.74 -42.66
CA THR A 1240 32.65 63.60 -43.34
C THR A 1240 32.56 64.09 -44.78
N PHE A 1241 33.67 64.64 -45.30
CA PHE A 1241 33.77 65.12 -46.67
C PHE A 1241 34.57 64.11 -47.51
N SER A 1242 34.09 63.80 -48.71
CA SER A 1242 34.69 62.76 -49.57
C SER A 1242 36.10 63.10 -50.07
N THR A 1243 36.40 64.38 -50.31
CA THR A 1243 37.71 64.89 -50.77
C THR A 1243 37.90 66.36 -50.37
N THR A 1244 39.11 66.89 -50.56
CA THR A 1244 39.38 68.34 -50.55
C THR A 1244 39.72 68.80 -51.98
N PRO A 1245 38.98 69.76 -52.58
CA PRO A 1245 39.25 70.24 -53.94
C PRO A 1245 40.60 70.94 -54.07
N ASN A 1246 41.18 70.89 -55.28
CA ASN A 1246 42.36 71.67 -55.62
C ASN A 1246 41.99 73.07 -56.16
N SER A 1247 42.99 73.84 -56.59
CA SER A 1247 42.83 75.22 -57.08
C SER A 1247 41.94 75.39 -58.33
N CYS A 1248 41.58 74.29 -59.01
CA CYS A 1248 40.65 74.30 -60.14
C CYS A 1248 39.18 74.05 -59.72
N GLY A 1249 38.91 73.83 -58.43
CA GLY A 1249 37.58 73.49 -57.91
C GLY A 1249 37.21 72.02 -58.08
N GLY A 1250 35.93 71.71 -57.84
CA GLY A 1250 35.36 70.37 -57.95
C GLY A 1250 34.16 70.17 -57.02
N THR A 1251 33.37 69.12 -57.26
CA THR A 1251 32.27 68.71 -56.38
C THR A 1251 32.82 67.91 -55.19
N VAL A 1252 32.28 68.16 -53.99
CA VAL A 1252 32.54 67.38 -52.77
C VAL A 1252 31.23 66.82 -52.27
N THR A 1253 31.25 65.62 -51.71
CA THR A 1253 30.10 65.03 -51.01
C THR A 1253 30.35 65.18 -49.52
N GLU A 1254 29.43 65.84 -48.81
CA GLU A 1254 29.31 65.75 -47.36
C GLU A 1254 28.39 64.56 -47.05
N THR A 1255 28.69 63.76 -46.02
CA THR A 1255 27.92 62.55 -45.69
C THR A 1255 27.71 62.43 -44.19
N TRP A 1256 26.48 62.13 -43.79
CA TRP A 1256 26.07 61.96 -42.40
C TRP A 1256 25.74 60.49 -42.09
N THR A 1257 26.10 60.05 -40.89
CA THR A 1257 25.78 58.71 -40.38
C THR A 1257 25.14 58.81 -39.01
N ALA A 1258 24.26 57.87 -38.67
CA ALA A 1258 23.60 57.81 -37.38
C ALA A 1258 23.26 56.36 -37.00
N THR A 1259 23.17 56.13 -35.70
CA THR A 1259 22.56 54.93 -35.11
C THR A 1259 21.45 55.41 -34.19
N ASP A 1260 20.29 54.77 -34.25
CA ASP A 1260 19.16 55.13 -33.38
C ASP A 1260 19.33 54.61 -31.94
N THR A 1261 18.44 55.06 -31.05
CA THR A 1261 18.42 54.66 -29.63
C THR A 1261 18.17 53.16 -29.40
N CYS A 1262 17.84 52.41 -30.45
CA CYS A 1262 17.66 50.96 -30.46
C CYS A 1262 18.85 50.21 -31.09
N GLY A 1263 19.96 50.90 -31.36
CA GLY A 1263 21.18 50.32 -31.93
C GLY A 1263 21.10 50.07 -33.44
N ARG A 1264 20.08 50.56 -34.14
CA ARG A 1264 19.89 50.34 -35.58
C ARG A 1264 20.58 51.46 -36.37
N ALA A 1265 21.48 51.09 -37.28
CA ALA A 1265 22.10 52.05 -38.19
C ALA A 1265 21.05 52.66 -39.13
N LEU A 1266 21.05 53.98 -39.25
CA LEU A 1266 20.23 54.69 -40.24
C LEU A 1266 20.94 54.67 -41.60
N ALA A 1267 20.17 54.76 -42.69
CA ALA A 1267 20.74 54.94 -44.02
C ALA A 1267 21.53 56.26 -44.06
N SER A 1268 22.79 56.21 -44.47
CA SER A 1268 23.62 57.40 -44.68
C SER A 1268 23.03 58.28 -45.78
N VAL A 1269 23.06 59.59 -45.56
CA VAL A 1269 22.65 60.63 -46.53
C VAL A 1269 23.80 61.59 -46.79
#